data_AF-A0A3C0J9E6-F1
#
_entry.id   AF-A0A3C0J9E6-F1
#
_cell.length_a   1.000
_cell.length_b   1.000
_cell.length_c   1.000
_cell.angle_alpha   90.00
_cell.angle_beta   90.00
_cell.angle_gamma   90.00
#
_symmetry.space_group_name_H-M   'P 1'
#
loop_
_entity.id
_entity.type
_entity.pdbx_description
1 polymer ?
#
loop_
_entity_poly.entity_id
_entity_poly.type
_entity_poly.pdbx_seq_one_letter_code
_entity_poly.pdbx_strand_id
1 'polypeptide(L)'
;MKNASKYERQYFMPPVCEYDWVKKEYIDKAPIWCSVDLRDGNQALIEPMSLDEKLEFFRMLVDIGFKEIEVGFPAASETEYIFMRTLIERDMIPDDVTVQVLTQAREHIIRKTFEAVKGAPHAVIHLYNSTSVAQREQVFRKDKEQIKKLAIDGAKLLKKLADETEGNFSFEYSPESFHGTEVDYAVDVCNAVLDVWKPETGNKAIINIPATVETAMSHVFATQIEYVSKHLKYRDNVILSLHPHNDRGCAVSDAELGLLAGADRIEGTLFGNGERTGNVDIISVAMNMYSHGIDPVLDFSDMSTIREKYERLTRMRVYERQPYAGDLVFSAFSGSHQDAIAKGMAWRKEKNCDKWTVPYLPIDPVDVGRTYDSDVIRINSQSGKGGISYILKQNFSISLPEQMREEVGYAVKQVSDEEHKELSPQWVYEIFEGKYIDYSPNFQIVESHFKQNDGIMAEVTIQCGDKRTIVDANGNGRLDAVSNTIKQFFGISYELTVYEEHALSNGSSSKAMAYVGITCNGKMYWGAGMDEDIIKASIHALVVAVNKLPEIQGNENSGDDRLLTMLNFIQANYQYVTLEEMAVKFHLSEPYISKYIKDKSGKTFGEHVANIRMKKAKSLLKNGNMTVENIAFAVGYQNVEHFNRLFKKTFDMTPVQYRNTSRGK
;
A
#
# COMPACT_ATOMS: atom_id res chain seq x y z
N MET A 1 4.78 -29.16 -25.28
CA MET A 1 5.76 -30.15 -24.73
C MET A 1 5.50 -31.52 -25.36
N LYS A 2 6.51 -32.23 -25.87
CA LYS A 2 6.33 -33.53 -26.57
C LYS A 2 5.89 -34.69 -25.67
N ASN A 3 5.95 -34.53 -24.35
CA ASN A 3 5.62 -35.58 -23.37
C ASN A 3 4.15 -35.59 -22.93
N ALA A 4 3.28 -34.74 -23.50
CA ALA A 4 1.87 -34.66 -23.09
C ALA A 4 1.12 -35.99 -23.26
N SER A 5 1.52 -36.82 -24.24
CA SER A 5 0.93 -38.15 -24.48
C SER A 5 1.21 -39.19 -23.39
N LYS A 6 2.05 -38.88 -22.39
CA LYS A 6 2.29 -39.76 -21.23
C LYS A 6 1.21 -39.66 -20.15
N TYR A 7 0.33 -38.67 -20.25
CA TYR A 7 -0.65 -38.36 -19.22
C TYR A 7 -2.06 -38.58 -19.75
N GLU A 8 -2.93 -39.05 -18.87
CA GLU A 8 -4.36 -39.21 -19.09
C GLU A 8 -5.15 -38.70 -17.89
N ARG A 9 -6.48 -38.70 -17.96
CA ARG A 9 -7.32 -38.31 -16.82
C ARG A 9 -7.20 -39.37 -15.72
N GLN A 10 -6.69 -38.97 -14.56
CA GLN A 10 -6.51 -39.84 -13.40
C GLN A 10 -7.63 -39.64 -12.38
N TYR A 11 -8.87 -39.64 -12.85
CA TYR A 11 -10.07 -39.59 -12.02
C TYR A 11 -11.23 -40.35 -12.66
N PHE A 12 -12.23 -40.74 -11.85
CA PHE A 12 -13.42 -41.46 -12.30
C PHE A 12 -14.68 -40.61 -12.15
N MET A 13 -15.54 -40.57 -13.17
CA MET A 13 -16.88 -39.97 -13.03
C MET A 13 -17.80 -40.90 -12.25
N PRO A 14 -18.76 -40.37 -11.48
CA PRO A 14 -19.79 -41.22 -10.87
C PRO A 14 -20.67 -41.88 -11.94
N PRO A 15 -21.28 -43.05 -11.65
CA PRO A 15 -22.18 -43.73 -12.59
C PRO A 15 -23.38 -42.87 -13.01
N VAL A 16 -23.85 -42.01 -12.11
CA VAL A 16 -24.90 -41.02 -12.35
C VAL A 16 -24.34 -39.66 -11.94
N CYS A 17 -24.40 -38.69 -12.86
CA CYS A 17 -23.99 -37.32 -12.58
C CYS A 17 -25.23 -36.49 -12.27
N GLU A 18 -25.24 -35.85 -11.10
CA GLU A 18 -26.24 -34.88 -10.70
C GLU A 18 -25.59 -33.51 -10.50
N TYR A 19 -26.38 -32.45 -10.61
CA TYR A 19 -25.90 -31.07 -10.67
C TYR A 19 -26.77 -30.13 -9.83
N ASP A 20 -27.33 -30.61 -8.73
CA ASP A 20 -28.15 -29.76 -7.85
C ASP A 20 -27.28 -28.70 -7.15
N TRP A 21 -25.99 -28.98 -6.93
CA TRP A 21 -25.04 -28.02 -6.39
C TRP A 21 -24.91 -26.76 -7.24
N VAL A 22 -25.06 -26.87 -8.57
CA VAL A 22 -24.98 -25.72 -9.51
C VAL A 22 -26.15 -24.74 -9.33
N LYS A 23 -27.27 -25.21 -8.76
CA LYS A 23 -28.46 -24.37 -8.53
C LYS A 23 -28.33 -23.51 -7.27
N LYS A 24 -27.31 -23.75 -6.43
CA LYS A 24 -27.04 -22.95 -5.24
C LYS A 24 -26.15 -21.77 -5.60
N GLU A 25 -26.52 -20.57 -5.17
CA GLU A 25 -25.79 -19.34 -5.52
C GLU A 25 -24.54 -19.13 -4.66
N TYR A 26 -24.60 -19.51 -3.37
CA TYR A 26 -23.52 -19.35 -2.39
C TYR A 26 -23.69 -20.35 -1.24
N ILE A 27 -22.64 -20.58 -0.47
CA ILE A 27 -22.68 -21.33 0.80
C ILE A 27 -23.36 -20.44 1.82
N ASP A 28 -24.37 -20.90 2.55
CA ASP A 28 -25.20 -20.07 3.46
C ASP A 28 -24.90 -20.29 4.95
N LYS A 29 -24.01 -21.24 5.28
CA LYS A 29 -23.62 -21.58 6.65
C LYS A 29 -22.19 -22.10 6.68
N ALA A 30 -21.43 -21.74 7.73
CA ALA A 30 -20.11 -22.31 7.96
C ALA A 30 -20.17 -23.84 8.15
N PRO A 31 -19.21 -24.60 7.58
CA PRO A 31 -19.07 -26.02 7.82
C PRO A 31 -18.52 -26.27 9.23
N ILE A 32 -18.48 -27.54 9.61
CA ILE A 32 -17.62 -27.96 10.72
C ILE A 32 -16.17 -27.84 10.25
N TRP A 33 -15.34 -27.14 11.01
CA TRP A 33 -13.91 -26.99 10.72
C TRP A 33 -13.09 -27.98 11.51
N CYS A 34 -12.28 -28.77 10.82
CA CYS A 34 -11.23 -29.59 11.42
C CYS A 34 -9.86 -29.10 10.96
N SER A 35 -9.06 -28.63 11.92
CA SER A 35 -7.67 -28.27 11.66
C SER A 35 -6.82 -29.52 11.68
N VAL A 36 -6.11 -29.81 10.58
CA VAL A 36 -5.14 -30.91 10.49
C VAL A 36 -3.67 -30.42 10.55
N ASP A 37 -3.43 -29.17 10.97
CA ASP A 37 -2.09 -28.57 11.06
C ASP A 37 -1.11 -29.40 11.91
N LEU A 38 -1.58 -29.96 13.02
CA LEU A 38 -0.73 -30.71 13.97
C LEU A 38 -0.38 -32.13 13.50
N ARG A 39 -1.05 -32.64 12.46
CA ARG A 39 -0.77 -33.94 11.82
C ARG A 39 -0.28 -33.77 10.40
N ASP A 40 -1.16 -33.42 9.45
CA ASP A 40 -0.80 -33.35 8.03
C ASP A 40 0.08 -32.14 7.71
N GLY A 41 -0.17 -31.00 8.37
CA GLY A 41 0.73 -29.85 8.28
C GLY A 41 2.11 -30.16 8.84
N ASN A 42 2.15 -30.72 10.06
CA ASN A 42 3.40 -31.00 10.77
C ASN A 42 4.29 -32.04 10.07
N GLN A 43 3.71 -33.13 9.53
CA GLN A 43 4.49 -34.17 8.84
C GLN A 43 5.15 -33.65 7.54
N ALA A 44 4.58 -32.60 6.94
CA ALA A 44 5.07 -32.00 5.70
C ALA A 44 6.19 -30.96 5.94
N LEU A 45 6.48 -30.62 7.19
CA LEU A 45 7.57 -29.71 7.53
C LEU A 45 8.92 -30.38 7.33
N ILE A 46 9.90 -29.61 6.84
CA ILE A 46 11.31 -30.04 6.78
C ILE A 46 11.83 -30.34 8.19
N GLU A 47 11.49 -29.46 9.13
CA GLU A 47 11.78 -29.59 10.57
C GLU A 47 10.45 -29.64 11.32
N PRO A 48 9.98 -30.84 11.73
CA PRO A 48 8.74 -31.00 12.48
C PRO A 48 8.77 -30.25 13.81
N MET A 49 7.59 -29.83 14.30
CA MET A 49 7.43 -29.16 15.58
C MET A 49 7.87 -30.05 16.75
N SER A 50 8.55 -29.44 17.71
CA SER A 50 8.79 -30.03 19.03
C SER A 50 7.49 -30.13 19.85
N LEU A 51 7.52 -30.85 20.97
CA LEU A 51 6.36 -31.00 21.85
C LEU A 51 5.81 -29.64 22.33
N ASP A 52 6.69 -28.73 22.77
CA ASP A 52 6.28 -27.42 23.27
C ASP A 52 5.68 -26.55 22.16
N GLU A 53 6.24 -26.61 20.95
CA GLU A 53 5.70 -25.92 19.78
C GLU A 53 4.34 -26.47 19.37
N LYS A 54 4.13 -27.79 19.43
CA LYS A 54 2.80 -28.40 19.20
C LYS A 54 1.77 -27.96 20.24
N LEU A 55 2.16 -27.89 21.52
CA LEU A 55 1.27 -27.42 22.59
C LEU A 55 0.92 -25.94 22.40
N GLU A 56 1.88 -25.13 21.95
CA GLU A 56 1.63 -23.73 21.60
C GLU A 56 0.70 -23.59 20.39
N PHE A 57 0.92 -24.37 19.32
CA PHE A 57 0.08 -24.36 18.12
C PHE A 57 -1.34 -24.84 18.43
N PHE A 58 -1.50 -25.89 19.26
CA PHE A 58 -2.80 -26.37 19.70
C PHE A 58 -3.62 -25.29 20.41
N ARG A 59 -2.99 -24.55 21.33
CA ARG A 59 -3.64 -23.42 22.01
C ARG A 59 -4.06 -22.34 21.02
N MET A 60 -3.19 -22.00 20.06
CA MET A 60 -3.54 -21.05 19.01
C MET A 60 -4.78 -21.49 18.20
N LEU A 61 -4.90 -22.77 17.85
CA LEU A 61 -6.08 -23.29 17.14
C LEU A 61 -7.35 -23.21 17.99
N VAL A 62 -7.25 -23.52 19.28
CA VAL A 62 -8.35 -23.37 20.24
C VAL A 62 -8.76 -21.89 20.35
N ASP A 63 -7.81 -20.98 20.48
CA ASP A 63 -8.04 -19.53 20.58
C ASP A 63 -8.70 -18.96 19.31
N ILE A 64 -8.33 -19.46 18.13
CA ILE A 64 -8.98 -19.12 16.85
C ILE A 64 -10.44 -19.63 16.82
N GLY A 65 -10.77 -20.67 17.58
CA GLY A 65 -12.13 -21.19 17.71
C GLY A 65 -12.38 -22.57 17.10
N PHE A 66 -11.34 -23.28 16.67
CA PHE A 66 -11.51 -24.65 16.16
C PHE A 66 -12.10 -25.57 17.23
N LYS A 67 -13.11 -26.36 16.85
CA LYS A 67 -13.76 -27.36 17.71
C LYS A 67 -13.35 -28.79 17.41
N GLU A 68 -12.75 -29.02 16.24
CA GLU A 68 -12.14 -30.29 15.89
C GLU A 68 -10.69 -30.06 15.45
N ILE A 69 -9.76 -30.81 16.05
CA ILE A 69 -8.33 -30.65 15.82
C ILE A 69 -7.68 -32.02 15.70
N GLU A 70 -7.09 -32.34 14.54
CA GLU A 70 -6.30 -33.57 14.36
C GLU A 70 -4.90 -33.39 14.93
N VAL A 71 -4.67 -33.99 16.10
CA VAL A 71 -3.49 -33.76 16.93
C VAL A 71 -2.31 -34.67 16.60
N GLY A 72 -2.46 -35.66 15.72
CA GLY A 72 -1.34 -36.44 15.25
C GLY A 72 -1.67 -37.85 14.75
N PHE A 73 -0.60 -38.62 14.51
CA PHE A 73 -0.64 -40.05 14.27
C PHE A 73 0.15 -40.77 15.38
N PRO A 74 -0.47 -41.00 16.56
CA PRO A 74 0.22 -41.44 17.78
C PRO A 74 0.98 -42.75 17.64
N ALA A 75 0.49 -43.67 16.79
CA ALA A 75 1.14 -44.95 16.58
C ALA A 75 2.37 -44.87 15.66
N ALA A 76 2.53 -43.79 14.87
CA ALA A 76 3.62 -43.65 13.92
C ALA A 76 4.90 -43.04 14.52
N SER A 77 4.79 -42.22 15.58
CA SER A 77 5.93 -41.56 16.21
C SER A 77 5.72 -41.36 17.71
N GLU A 78 6.80 -41.49 18.48
CA GLU A 78 6.77 -41.32 19.94
C GLU A 78 6.42 -39.88 20.34
N THR A 79 6.85 -38.88 19.57
CA THR A 79 6.50 -37.47 19.84
C THR A 79 5.00 -37.25 19.73
N GLU A 80 4.33 -37.87 18.75
CA GLU A 80 2.87 -37.79 18.56
C GLU A 80 2.13 -38.48 19.71
N TYR A 81 2.63 -39.63 20.15
CA TYR A 81 2.12 -40.34 21.31
C TYR A 81 2.21 -39.47 22.57
N ILE A 82 3.40 -38.95 22.88
CA ILE A 82 3.65 -38.10 24.04
C ILE A 82 2.79 -36.82 23.98
N PHE A 83 2.61 -36.23 22.80
CA PHE A 83 1.76 -35.05 22.63
C PHE A 83 0.30 -35.35 22.99
N MET A 84 -0.28 -36.42 22.45
CA MET A 84 -1.64 -36.86 22.79
C MET A 84 -1.79 -37.14 24.29
N ARG A 85 -0.83 -37.87 24.89
CA ARG A 85 -0.82 -38.13 26.34
C ARG A 85 -0.74 -36.85 27.15
N THR A 86 0.09 -35.90 26.73
CA THR A 86 0.28 -34.61 27.41
C THR A 86 -1.00 -33.80 27.40
N LEU A 87 -1.75 -33.77 26.28
CA LEU A 87 -3.02 -33.05 26.19
C LEU A 87 -4.06 -33.59 27.20
N ILE A 88 -4.14 -34.92 27.35
CA ILE A 88 -5.06 -35.58 28.30
C ILE A 88 -4.58 -35.38 29.74
N GLU A 89 -3.33 -35.74 30.03
CA GLU A 89 -2.80 -35.81 31.40
C GLU A 89 -2.64 -34.43 32.06
N ARG A 90 -2.53 -33.37 31.26
CA ARG A 90 -2.48 -31.98 31.73
C ARG A 90 -3.82 -31.24 31.59
N ASP A 91 -4.90 -31.94 31.26
CA ASP A 91 -6.26 -31.37 31.13
C ASP A 91 -6.29 -30.15 30.19
N MET A 92 -5.68 -30.29 29.01
CA MET A 92 -5.49 -29.20 28.06
C MET A 92 -6.56 -29.14 26.97
N ILE A 93 -7.45 -30.12 26.90
CA ILE A 93 -8.52 -30.21 25.89
C ILE A 93 -9.78 -29.54 26.47
N PRO A 94 -10.23 -28.39 25.95
CA PRO A 94 -11.47 -27.77 26.43
C PRO A 94 -12.70 -28.66 26.23
N ASP A 95 -13.73 -28.47 27.06
CA ASP A 95 -14.97 -29.27 27.04
C ASP A 95 -15.70 -29.26 25.68
N ASP A 96 -15.56 -28.18 24.91
CA ASP A 96 -16.19 -28.01 23.60
C ASP A 96 -15.26 -28.34 22.42
N VAL A 97 -14.07 -28.88 22.69
CA VAL A 97 -13.08 -29.28 21.68
C VAL A 97 -12.94 -30.79 21.64
N THR A 98 -13.02 -31.34 20.42
CA THR A 98 -12.77 -32.74 20.13
C THR A 98 -11.41 -32.89 19.45
N VAL A 99 -10.57 -33.77 19.98
CA VAL A 99 -9.32 -34.14 19.31
C VAL A 99 -9.54 -35.27 18.32
N GLN A 100 -8.81 -35.27 17.22
CA GLN A 100 -8.81 -36.34 16.23
C GLN A 100 -7.41 -36.98 16.13
N VAL A 101 -7.35 -38.30 15.98
CA VAL A 101 -6.10 -39.03 15.77
C VAL A 101 -6.19 -39.97 14.57
N LEU A 102 -5.15 -39.96 13.75
CA LEU A 102 -5.06 -40.81 12.57
C LEU A 102 -4.58 -42.22 12.94
N THR A 103 -5.15 -43.24 12.29
CA THR A 103 -4.67 -44.62 12.37
C THR A 103 -4.84 -45.36 11.04
N GLN A 104 -3.82 -46.12 10.66
CA GLN A 104 -3.92 -47.07 9.55
C GLN A 104 -4.77 -48.29 9.96
N ALA A 105 -5.40 -48.94 8.97
CA ALA A 105 -6.13 -50.21 9.14
C ALA A 105 -5.21 -51.43 9.41
N ARG A 106 -4.40 -51.37 10.47
CA ARG A 106 -3.52 -52.45 10.95
C ARG A 106 -3.67 -52.63 12.44
N GLU A 107 -3.86 -53.87 12.89
CA GLU A 107 -4.22 -54.15 14.30
C GLU A 107 -3.27 -53.54 15.33
N HIS A 108 -1.96 -53.75 15.19
CA HIS A 108 -0.98 -53.23 16.16
C HIS A 108 -0.93 -51.69 16.19
N ILE A 109 -1.20 -51.03 15.05
CA ILE A 109 -1.25 -49.57 14.96
C ILE A 109 -2.50 -49.06 15.66
N ILE A 110 -3.65 -49.66 15.37
CA ILE A 110 -4.93 -49.30 15.99
C ILE A 110 -4.85 -49.44 17.51
N ARG A 111 -4.31 -50.56 18.02
CA ARG A 111 -4.15 -50.77 19.48
C ARG A 111 -3.31 -49.67 20.13
N LYS A 112 -2.16 -49.32 19.52
CA LYS A 112 -1.31 -48.23 20.02
C LYS A 112 -2.01 -46.87 19.97
N THR A 113 -2.87 -46.63 18.97
CA THR A 113 -3.70 -45.42 18.92
C THR A 113 -4.68 -45.34 20.10
N PHE A 114 -5.36 -46.46 20.46
CA PHE A 114 -6.23 -46.51 21.64
C PHE A 114 -5.48 -46.34 22.96
N GLU A 115 -4.26 -46.86 23.06
CA GLU A 115 -3.38 -46.59 24.21
C GLU A 115 -3.10 -45.09 24.37
N ALA A 116 -2.87 -44.37 23.26
CA ALA A 116 -2.62 -42.93 23.27
C ALA A 116 -3.85 -42.13 23.73
N VAL A 117 -5.05 -42.47 23.25
CA VAL A 117 -6.28 -41.70 23.54
C VAL A 117 -7.00 -42.11 24.83
N LYS A 118 -6.49 -43.09 25.58
CA LYS A 118 -7.11 -43.54 26.82
C LYS A 118 -7.33 -42.37 27.80
N GLY A 119 -8.56 -42.17 28.23
CA GLY A 119 -8.97 -41.09 29.13
C GLY A 119 -9.31 -39.76 28.42
N ALA A 120 -9.34 -39.73 27.09
CA ALA A 120 -9.76 -38.54 26.35
C ALA A 120 -11.23 -38.18 26.66
N PRO A 121 -11.56 -36.90 26.95
CA PRO A 121 -12.93 -36.44 27.16
C PRO A 121 -13.84 -36.75 25.96
N HIS A 122 -13.33 -36.53 24.74
CA HIS A 122 -13.88 -37.04 23.48
C HIS A 122 -12.78 -37.06 22.41
N ALA A 123 -12.67 -38.16 21.65
CA ALA A 123 -11.72 -38.28 20.55
C ALA A 123 -12.33 -38.95 19.30
N VAL A 124 -12.08 -38.37 18.12
CA VAL A 124 -12.37 -38.99 16.82
C VAL A 124 -11.20 -39.91 16.45
N ILE A 125 -11.49 -41.18 16.22
CA ILE A 125 -10.51 -42.14 15.71
C ILE A 125 -10.65 -42.23 14.20
N HIS A 126 -9.72 -41.61 13.48
CA HIS A 126 -9.70 -41.53 12.02
C HIS A 126 -8.98 -42.73 11.43
N LEU A 127 -9.77 -43.69 10.93
CA LEU A 127 -9.30 -44.87 10.21
C LEU A 127 -9.17 -44.59 8.72
N TYR A 128 -8.07 -45.00 8.11
CA TYR A 128 -7.95 -44.94 6.66
C TYR A 128 -7.25 -46.15 6.06
N ASN A 129 -7.54 -46.36 4.78
CA ASN A 129 -6.71 -47.16 3.87
C ASN A 129 -6.90 -46.65 2.44
N SER A 130 -5.84 -46.72 1.63
CA SER A 130 -5.94 -46.37 0.23
C SER A 130 -6.84 -47.31 -0.57
N THR A 131 -7.67 -46.72 -1.42
CA THR A 131 -8.65 -47.43 -2.26
C THR A 131 -8.40 -47.25 -3.76
N SER A 132 -7.47 -46.41 -4.19
CA SER A 132 -7.25 -46.10 -5.62
C SER A 132 -6.76 -47.27 -6.45
N VAL A 133 -7.15 -47.32 -7.73
CA VAL A 133 -6.75 -48.36 -8.68
C VAL A 133 -5.24 -48.59 -8.66
N ALA A 134 -4.46 -47.51 -8.77
CA ALA A 134 -3.00 -47.56 -8.78
C ALA A 134 -2.45 -48.20 -7.49
N GLN A 135 -2.95 -47.81 -6.31
CA GLN A 135 -2.47 -48.40 -5.06
C GLN A 135 -2.94 -49.84 -4.88
N ARG A 136 -4.17 -50.20 -5.27
CA ARG A 136 -4.65 -51.58 -5.23
C ARG A 136 -3.77 -52.52 -6.07
N GLU A 137 -3.43 -52.10 -7.29
CA GLU A 137 -2.66 -52.90 -8.24
C GLU A 137 -1.16 -52.91 -7.94
N GLN A 138 -0.58 -51.74 -7.62
CA GLN A 138 0.87 -51.55 -7.60
C GLN A 138 1.46 -51.67 -6.18
N VAL A 139 0.72 -51.23 -5.16
CA VAL A 139 1.19 -51.18 -3.77
C VAL A 139 0.70 -52.40 -2.98
N PHE A 140 -0.62 -52.57 -2.88
CA PHE A 140 -1.20 -53.65 -2.07
C PHE A 140 -1.24 -55.00 -2.78
N ARG A 141 -1.28 -54.99 -4.12
CA ARG A 141 -1.52 -56.17 -4.96
C ARG A 141 -2.76 -56.95 -4.49
N LYS A 142 -3.84 -56.22 -4.24
CA LYS A 142 -5.12 -56.73 -3.72
C LYS A 142 -6.28 -56.28 -4.60
N ASP A 143 -7.29 -57.13 -4.72
CA ASP A 143 -8.53 -56.77 -5.42
C ASP A 143 -9.45 -55.87 -4.57
N LYS A 144 -10.57 -55.44 -5.17
CA LYS A 144 -11.58 -54.58 -4.51
C LYS A 144 -12.14 -55.21 -3.23
N GLU A 145 -12.48 -56.50 -3.23
CA GLU A 145 -13.06 -57.15 -2.05
C GLU A 145 -12.04 -57.27 -0.91
N GLN A 146 -10.79 -57.57 -1.23
CA GLN A 146 -9.71 -57.64 -0.25
C GLN A 146 -9.40 -56.28 0.37
N ILE A 147 -9.47 -55.18 -0.39
CA ILE A 147 -9.26 -53.82 0.10
C ILE A 147 -10.44 -53.36 0.95
N LYS A 148 -11.68 -53.58 0.51
CA LYS A 148 -12.89 -53.34 1.29
C LYS A 148 -12.86 -54.11 2.62
N LYS A 149 -12.37 -55.36 2.62
CA LYS A 149 -12.21 -56.16 3.84
C LYS A 149 -11.27 -55.50 4.85
N LEU A 150 -10.19 -54.83 4.43
CA LEU A 150 -9.29 -54.12 5.34
C LEU A 150 -10.02 -53.00 6.09
N ALA A 151 -10.85 -52.23 5.38
CA ALA A 151 -11.70 -51.20 5.97
C ALA A 151 -12.68 -51.78 7.00
N ILE A 152 -13.39 -52.86 6.63
CA ILE A 152 -14.34 -53.56 7.50
C ILE A 152 -13.67 -54.12 8.75
N ASP A 153 -12.51 -54.79 8.60
CA ASP A 153 -11.77 -55.38 9.71
C ASP A 153 -11.27 -54.28 10.68
N GLY A 154 -10.76 -53.16 10.15
CA GLY A 154 -10.36 -52.00 10.93
C GLY A 154 -11.54 -51.38 11.68
N ALA A 155 -12.68 -51.18 11.00
CA ALA A 155 -13.89 -50.64 11.59
C ALA A 155 -14.43 -51.49 12.75
N LYS A 156 -14.39 -52.82 12.61
CA LYS A 156 -14.75 -53.77 13.68
C LYS A 156 -13.80 -53.66 14.87
N LEU A 157 -12.50 -53.52 14.61
CA LEU A 157 -11.51 -53.39 15.66
C LEU A 157 -11.64 -52.07 16.42
N LEU A 158 -11.91 -50.95 15.73
CA LEU A 158 -12.18 -49.66 16.39
C LEU A 158 -13.36 -49.79 17.36
N LYS A 159 -14.48 -50.35 16.91
CA LYS A 159 -15.67 -50.54 17.74
C LYS A 159 -15.38 -51.38 18.98
N LYS A 160 -14.68 -52.51 18.80
CA LYS A 160 -14.26 -53.37 19.91
C LYS A 160 -13.39 -52.63 20.92
N LEU A 161 -12.38 -51.89 20.45
CA LEU A 161 -11.43 -51.22 21.33
C LEU A 161 -12.03 -49.99 22.01
N ALA A 162 -12.97 -49.29 21.37
CA ALA A 162 -13.73 -48.22 21.99
C ALA A 162 -14.57 -48.73 23.17
N ASP A 163 -15.17 -49.93 23.07
CA ASP A 163 -15.88 -50.57 24.18
C ASP A 163 -14.93 -51.02 25.33
N GLU A 164 -13.67 -51.32 25.00
CA GLU A 164 -12.66 -51.82 25.95
C GLU A 164 -11.77 -50.71 26.56
N THR A 165 -11.83 -49.48 26.02
CA THR A 165 -10.94 -48.37 26.41
C THR A 165 -11.74 -47.29 27.13
N GLU A 166 -11.21 -46.78 28.23
CA GLU A 166 -11.78 -45.63 28.93
C GLU A 166 -11.67 -44.36 28.07
N GLY A 167 -12.80 -43.68 27.85
CA GLY A 167 -12.91 -42.45 27.07
C GLY A 167 -14.25 -42.37 26.34
N ASN A 168 -14.45 -41.31 25.57
CA ASN A 168 -15.59 -41.17 24.66
C ASN A 168 -15.07 -41.09 23.22
N PHE A 169 -15.62 -41.89 22.31
CA PHE A 169 -15.07 -42.03 20.97
C PHE A 169 -16.14 -41.95 19.88
N SER A 170 -15.81 -41.22 18.83
CA SER A 170 -16.50 -41.26 17.54
C SER A 170 -15.51 -41.69 16.45
N PHE A 171 -16.01 -42.04 15.26
CA PHE A 171 -15.18 -42.64 14.22
C PHE A 171 -15.25 -41.87 12.91
N GLU A 172 -14.10 -41.77 12.26
CA GLU A 172 -13.95 -41.25 10.90
C GLU A 172 -13.36 -42.33 9.99
N TYR A 173 -13.87 -42.43 8.75
CA TYR A 173 -13.27 -43.27 7.71
C TYR A 173 -12.93 -42.47 6.44
N SER A 174 -11.72 -42.68 5.94
CA SER A 174 -11.24 -42.14 4.66
C SER A 174 -10.90 -43.24 3.65
N PRO A 175 -11.57 -43.30 2.48
CA PRO A 175 -11.08 -44.01 1.30
C PRO A 175 -9.96 -43.17 0.64
N GLU A 176 -8.74 -43.30 1.18
CA GLU A 176 -7.58 -42.51 0.76
C GLU A 176 -7.30 -42.68 -0.75
N SER A 177 -6.82 -41.60 -1.39
CA SER A 177 -6.66 -41.48 -2.84
C SER A 177 -8.00 -41.56 -3.59
N PHE A 178 -9.02 -40.83 -3.12
CA PHE A 178 -10.39 -40.91 -3.66
C PHE A 178 -10.47 -40.62 -5.16
N HIS A 179 -9.80 -39.58 -5.68
CA HIS A 179 -9.84 -39.29 -7.12
C HIS A 179 -9.40 -40.49 -7.98
N GLY A 180 -8.38 -41.23 -7.53
CA GLY A 180 -7.91 -42.45 -8.20
C GLY A 180 -8.77 -43.69 -7.93
N THR A 181 -9.90 -43.56 -7.24
CA THR A 181 -10.84 -44.63 -6.90
C THR A 181 -12.12 -44.48 -7.70
N GLU A 182 -12.67 -45.58 -8.19
CA GLU A 182 -13.98 -45.56 -8.82
C GLU A 182 -15.05 -45.14 -7.80
N VAL A 183 -15.85 -44.12 -8.11
CA VAL A 183 -16.70 -43.41 -7.13
C VAL A 183 -17.73 -44.35 -6.49
N ASP A 184 -18.34 -45.24 -7.27
CA ASP A 184 -19.29 -46.25 -6.81
C ASP A 184 -18.64 -47.26 -5.85
N TYR A 185 -17.41 -47.67 -6.14
CA TYR A 185 -16.64 -48.53 -5.26
C TYR A 185 -16.23 -47.81 -3.96
N ALA A 186 -15.85 -46.52 -4.03
CA ALA A 186 -15.59 -45.73 -2.82
C ALA A 186 -16.82 -45.66 -1.91
N VAL A 187 -18.01 -45.42 -2.49
CA VAL A 187 -19.29 -45.45 -1.76
C VAL A 187 -19.59 -46.82 -1.18
N ASP A 188 -19.34 -47.92 -1.91
CA ASP A 188 -19.51 -49.29 -1.40
C ASP A 188 -18.64 -49.57 -0.17
N VAL A 189 -17.36 -49.15 -0.21
CA VAL A 189 -16.44 -49.30 0.92
C VAL A 189 -16.92 -48.47 2.13
N CYS A 190 -17.30 -47.21 1.92
CA CYS A 190 -17.82 -46.35 2.99
C CYS A 190 -19.09 -46.95 3.61
N ASN A 191 -20.04 -47.41 2.78
CA ASN A 191 -21.27 -48.03 3.23
C ASN A 191 -21.03 -49.33 4.01
N ALA A 192 -20.02 -50.13 3.62
CA ALA A 192 -19.64 -51.32 4.36
C ALA A 192 -19.06 -51.00 5.75
N VAL A 193 -18.30 -49.91 5.87
CA VAL A 193 -17.82 -49.40 7.17
C VAL A 193 -18.98 -48.90 8.02
N LEU A 194 -19.91 -48.13 7.41
CA LEU A 194 -21.11 -47.63 8.10
C LEU A 194 -22.02 -48.76 8.57
N ASP A 195 -22.13 -49.88 7.85
CA ASP A 195 -22.91 -51.05 8.28
C ASP A 195 -22.29 -51.75 9.51
N VAL A 196 -21.00 -51.55 9.78
CA VAL A 196 -20.33 -52.00 11.02
C VAL A 196 -20.60 -51.04 12.18
N TRP A 197 -20.43 -49.74 11.94
CA TRP A 197 -20.55 -48.72 12.98
C TRP A 197 -22.00 -48.46 13.37
N LYS A 198 -22.90 -48.36 12.37
CA LYS A 198 -24.33 -48.04 12.48
C LYS A 198 -24.54 -46.73 13.25
N PRO A 199 -24.16 -45.57 12.67
CA PRO A 199 -24.23 -44.29 13.37
C PRO A 199 -25.67 -43.85 13.64
N GLU A 200 -25.84 -43.13 14.75
CA GLU A 200 -27.14 -42.65 15.27
C GLU A 200 -27.08 -41.15 15.56
N THR A 201 -28.23 -40.51 15.80
CA THR A 201 -28.33 -39.05 15.90
C THR A 201 -27.45 -38.42 16.99
N GLY A 202 -27.14 -39.15 18.06
CA GLY A 202 -26.26 -38.71 19.16
C GLY A 202 -24.79 -39.10 19.02
N ASN A 203 -24.43 -39.93 18.03
CA ASN A 203 -23.05 -40.32 17.75
C ASN A 203 -22.90 -40.58 16.24
N LYS A 204 -22.70 -39.49 15.50
CA LYS A 204 -22.55 -39.53 14.04
C LYS A 204 -21.19 -40.10 13.66
N ALA A 205 -21.13 -40.81 12.54
CA ALA A 205 -19.86 -41.20 11.92
C ALA A 205 -19.43 -40.13 10.92
N ILE A 206 -18.12 -39.96 10.75
CA ILE A 206 -17.56 -39.09 9.72
C ILE A 206 -17.11 -39.96 8.54
N ILE A 207 -17.54 -39.59 7.33
CA ILE A 207 -16.97 -40.11 6.09
C ILE A 207 -16.22 -38.97 5.45
N ASN A 208 -14.91 -39.08 5.39
CA ASN A 208 -14.03 -38.06 4.85
C ASN A 208 -13.59 -38.45 3.45
N ILE A 209 -13.74 -37.52 2.50
CA ILE A 209 -13.43 -37.74 1.09
C ILE A 209 -12.21 -36.90 0.71
N PRO A 210 -11.00 -37.50 0.71
CA PRO A 210 -9.79 -36.74 0.44
C PRO A 210 -9.47 -36.66 -1.06
N ALA A 211 -9.24 -35.45 -1.57
CA ALA A 211 -8.48 -35.28 -2.82
C ALA A 211 -6.98 -35.40 -2.51
N THR A 212 -6.53 -36.59 -2.09
CA THR A 212 -5.14 -36.87 -1.66
C THR A 212 -4.12 -36.39 -2.68
N VAL A 213 -4.45 -36.54 -3.96
CA VAL A 213 -3.83 -35.81 -5.06
C VAL A 213 -4.95 -35.15 -5.84
N GLU A 214 -4.84 -33.83 -6.04
CA GLU A 214 -5.80 -33.07 -6.83
C GLU A 214 -5.58 -33.40 -8.33
N THR A 215 -6.38 -34.33 -8.88
CA THR A 215 -6.28 -34.73 -10.30
C THR A 215 -7.52 -34.35 -11.12
N ALA A 216 -8.65 -34.12 -10.44
CA ALA A 216 -9.89 -33.67 -11.06
C ALA A 216 -9.95 -32.15 -11.17
N MET A 217 -10.95 -31.65 -11.89
CA MET A 217 -11.34 -30.23 -11.82
C MET A 217 -12.40 -30.07 -10.73
N SER A 218 -12.53 -28.88 -10.13
CA SER A 218 -13.43 -28.67 -8.99
C SER A 218 -14.89 -29.01 -9.26
N HIS A 219 -15.41 -28.73 -10.46
CA HIS A 219 -16.79 -29.14 -10.82
C HIS A 219 -16.95 -30.66 -10.93
N VAL A 220 -15.89 -31.39 -11.29
CA VAL A 220 -15.89 -32.86 -11.30
C VAL A 220 -15.90 -33.37 -9.87
N PHE A 221 -15.05 -32.82 -9.00
CA PHE A 221 -15.02 -33.19 -7.58
C PHE A 221 -16.37 -32.93 -6.92
N ALA A 222 -16.96 -31.75 -7.11
CA ALA A 222 -18.31 -31.44 -6.63
C ALA A 222 -19.37 -32.43 -7.13
N THR A 223 -19.31 -32.85 -8.40
CA THR A 223 -20.20 -33.87 -8.96
C THR A 223 -20.01 -35.24 -8.29
N GLN A 224 -18.76 -35.61 -7.97
CA GLN A 224 -18.45 -36.83 -7.21
C GLN A 224 -18.99 -36.74 -5.78
N ILE A 225 -18.82 -35.60 -5.11
CA ILE A 225 -19.30 -35.36 -3.74
C ILE A 225 -20.83 -35.40 -3.67
N GLU A 226 -21.54 -34.80 -4.63
CA GLU A 226 -23.02 -34.88 -4.67
C GLU A 226 -23.48 -36.34 -4.79
N TYR A 227 -22.83 -37.12 -5.65
CA TYR A 227 -23.10 -38.55 -5.78
C TYR A 227 -22.84 -39.30 -4.47
N VAL A 228 -21.69 -39.09 -3.83
CA VAL A 228 -21.36 -39.70 -2.53
C VAL A 228 -22.42 -39.34 -1.49
N SER A 229 -22.75 -38.06 -1.35
CA SER A 229 -23.75 -37.57 -0.39
C SER A 229 -25.11 -38.25 -0.57
N LYS A 230 -25.57 -38.44 -1.81
CA LYS A 230 -26.87 -39.06 -2.11
C LYS A 230 -26.88 -40.59 -1.97
N HIS A 231 -25.72 -41.25 -2.03
CA HIS A 231 -25.62 -42.72 -2.04
C HIS A 231 -25.00 -43.33 -0.77
N LEU A 232 -24.57 -42.50 0.18
CA LEU A 232 -24.19 -42.97 1.51
C LEU A 232 -25.43 -43.41 2.30
N LYS A 233 -25.34 -44.58 2.93
CA LYS A 233 -26.30 -45.06 3.91
C LYS A 233 -26.24 -44.20 5.17
N TYR A 234 -27.34 -44.17 5.93
CA TYR A 234 -27.42 -43.43 7.19
C TYR A 234 -27.10 -41.93 7.06
N ARG A 235 -27.36 -41.33 5.89
CA ARG A 235 -26.88 -39.97 5.53
C ARG A 235 -27.15 -38.91 6.61
N ASP A 236 -28.30 -38.93 7.28
CA ASP A 236 -28.66 -37.98 8.36
C ASP A 236 -27.74 -38.11 9.60
N ASN A 237 -27.18 -39.29 9.83
CA ASN A 237 -26.25 -39.62 10.91
C ASN A 237 -24.79 -39.71 10.43
N VAL A 238 -24.50 -39.23 9.22
CA VAL A 238 -23.14 -39.13 8.67
C VAL A 238 -22.79 -37.67 8.51
N ILE A 239 -21.60 -37.29 8.96
CA ILE A 239 -20.96 -36.02 8.65
C ILE A 239 -20.08 -36.29 7.42
N LEU A 240 -20.43 -35.71 6.27
CA LEU A 240 -19.62 -35.82 5.06
C LEU A 240 -18.51 -34.77 5.09
N SER A 241 -17.27 -35.21 5.26
CA SER A 241 -16.09 -34.35 5.35
C SER A 241 -15.31 -34.32 4.03
N LEU A 242 -14.66 -33.20 3.73
CA LEU A 242 -13.74 -33.06 2.59
C LEU A 242 -12.33 -32.78 3.08
N HIS A 243 -11.33 -33.35 2.41
CA HIS A 243 -9.91 -33.10 2.68
C HIS A 243 -9.17 -32.88 1.35
N PRO A 244 -9.35 -31.72 0.69
CA PRO A 244 -8.70 -31.46 -0.58
C PRO A 244 -7.24 -31.01 -0.41
N HIS A 245 -6.33 -31.64 -1.15
CA HIS A 245 -4.99 -31.08 -1.41
C HIS A 245 -5.01 -30.17 -2.65
N ASN A 246 -3.90 -29.49 -2.90
CA ASN A 246 -3.83 -28.35 -3.83
C ASN A 246 -2.93 -28.56 -5.06
N ASP A 247 -2.73 -29.80 -5.53
CA ASP A 247 -1.77 -30.14 -6.61
C ASP A 247 -2.03 -29.40 -7.95
N ARG A 248 -3.27 -28.94 -8.18
CA ARG A 248 -3.71 -28.16 -9.34
C ARG A 248 -4.04 -26.70 -8.98
N GLY A 249 -3.84 -26.32 -7.72
CA GLY A 249 -4.09 -24.97 -7.23
C GLY A 249 -5.58 -24.64 -7.06
N CYS A 250 -6.45 -25.64 -6.90
CA CYS A 250 -7.90 -25.43 -6.80
C CYS A 250 -8.52 -25.99 -5.50
N ALA A 251 -7.74 -26.30 -4.46
CA ALA A 251 -8.24 -26.89 -3.20
C ALA A 251 -9.35 -26.05 -2.53
N VAL A 252 -9.23 -24.72 -2.56
CA VAL A 252 -10.27 -23.79 -2.05
C VAL A 252 -11.56 -23.94 -2.85
N SER A 253 -11.47 -23.99 -4.18
CA SER A 253 -12.62 -24.22 -5.07
C SER A 253 -13.22 -25.61 -4.86
N ASP A 254 -12.40 -26.65 -4.66
CA ASP A 254 -12.84 -28.01 -4.38
C ASP A 254 -13.63 -28.08 -3.06
N ALA A 255 -13.16 -27.39 -2.02
CA ALA A 255 -13.87 -27.27 -0.75
C ALA A 255 -15.20 -26.53 -0.92
N GLU A 256 -15.21 -25.33 -1.52
CA GLU A 256 -16.43 -24.53 -1.65
C GLU A 256 -17.50 -25.22 -2.50
N LEU A 257 -17.13 -25.75 -3.67
CA LEU A 257 -18.09 -26.47 -4.52
C LEU A 257 -18.52 -27.80 -3.88
N GLY A 258 -17.65 -28.45 -3.12
CA GLY A 258 -17.99 -29.65 -2.35
C GLY A 258 -19.00 -29.36 -1.22
N LEU A 259 -18.91 -28.20 -0.56
CA LEU A 259 -19.94 -27.73 0.39
C LEU A 259 -21.29 -27.51 -0.30
N LEU A 260 -21.28 -26.88 -1.49
CA LEU A 260 -22.50 -26.76 -2.29
C LEU A 260 -23.06 -28.14 -2.70
N ALA A 261 -22.19 -29.12 -2.93
CA ALA A 261 -22.54 -30.51 -3.23
C ALA A 261 -23.07 -31.33 -2.04
N GLY A 262 -23.08 -30.74 -0.83
CA GLY A 262 -23.69 -31.33 0.35
C GLY A 262 -22.70 -31.99 1.30
N ALA A 263 -21.44 -31.55 1.30
CA ALA A 263 -20.53 -31.79 2.42
C ALA A 263 -20.90 -30.94 3.64
N ASP A 264 -20.57 -31.43 4.83
CA ASP A 264 -20.91 -30.84 6.12
C ASP A 264 -19.67 -30.29 6.85
N ARG A 265 -18.47 -30.77 6.48
CA ARG A 265 -17.21 -30.57 7.20
C ARG A 265 -16.03 -30.41 6.27
N ILE A 266 -15.05 -29.58 6.65
CA ILE A 266 -13.79 -29.37 5.93
C ILE A 266 -12.61 -29.69 6.85
N GLU A 267 -11.71 -30.53 6.37
CA GLU A 267 -10.36 -30.71 6.91
C GLU A 267 -9.37 -29.90 6.09
N GLY A 268 -8.53 -29.12 6.77
CA GLY A 268 -7.51 -28.31 6.12
C GLY A 268 -6.56 -27.70 7.13
N THR A 269 -5.77 -26.74 6.66
CA THR A 269 -4.73 -26.12 7.49
C THR A 269 -4.76 -24.61 7.41
N LEU A 270 -4.13 -23.94 8.38
CA LEU A 270 -3.86 -22.52 8.28
C LEU A 270 -2.86 -22.27 7.14
N PHE A 271 -3.17 -21.31 6.27
CA PHE A 271 -2.33 -20.89 5.14
C PHE A 271 -2.01 -22.02 4.13
N GLY A 272 -2.80 -23.10 4.12
CA GLY A 272 -2.65 -24.19 3.17
C GLY A 272 -1.36 -25.00 3.35
N ASN A 273 -0.86 -25.16 4.58
CA ASN A 273 0.21 -26.13 4.87
C ASN A 273 -0.21 -27.58 4.55
N GLY A 274 0.76 -28.45 4.28
CA GLY A 274 0.55 -29.89 4.11
C GLY A 274 1.45 -30.47 3.03
N GLU A 275 1.20 -31.74 2.71
CA GLU A 275 2.00 -32.47 1.73
C GLU A 275 2.05 -31.78 0.36
N ARG A 276 3.26 -31.70 -0.23
CA ARG A 276 3.55 -31.16 -1.58
C ARG A 276 3.12 -29.70 -1.77
N THR A 277 1.88 -29.51 -2.23
CA THR A 277 1.25 -28.22 -2.53
C THR A 277 0.33 -27.76 -1.41
N GLY A 278 0.18 -28.58 -0.37
CA GLY A 278 -0.59 -28.25 0.81
C GLY A 278 -2.02 -28.79 0.82
N ASN A 279 -2.65 -28.68 1.98
CA ASN A 279 -4.10 -28.83 2.14
C ASN A 279 -4.83 -27.57 1.65
N VAL A 280 -6.16 -27.64 1.62
CA VAL A 280 -6.98 -26.44 1.52
C VAL A 280 -6.64 -25.45 2.65
N ASP A 281 -6.47 -24.19 2.26
CA ASP A 281 -6.29 -23.10 3.21
C ASP A 281 -7.62 -22.73 3.85
N ILE A 282 -7.80 -23.10 5.13
CA ILE A 282 -9.02 -22.82 5.89
C ILE A 282 -9.26 -21.32 6.00
N ILE A 283 -8.20 -20.51 6.15
CA ILE A 283 -8.34 -19.05 6.25
C ILE A 283 -8.99 -18.50 4.98
N SER A 284 -8.54 -18.96 3.81
CA SER A 284 -9.13 -18.54 2.53
C SER A 284 -10.62 -18.90 2.43
N VAL A 285 -11.01 -20.15 2.74
CA VAL A 285 -12.42 -20.57 2.65
C VAL A 285 -13.29 -19.81 3.67
N ALA A 286 -12.82 -19.69 4.91
CA ALA A 286 -13.52 -18.97 5.97
C ALA A 286 -13.69 -17.48 5.65
N MET A 287 -12.64 -16.82 5.17
CA MET A 287 -12.70 -15.39 4.83
C MET A 287 -13.48 -15.12 3.53
N ASN A 288 -13.56 -16.08 2.62
CA ASN A 288 -14.50 -16.01 1.49
C ASN A 288 -15.95 -15.96 2.00
N MET A 289 -16.31 -16.78 3.00
CA MET A 289 -17.62 -16.72 3.67
C MET A 289 -17.83 -15.38 4.39
N TYR A 290 -16.83 -14.91 5.14
CA TYR A 290 -16.85 -13.61 5.82
C TYR A 290 -17.14 -12.46 4.84
N SER A 291 -16.48 -12.46 3.67
CA SER A 291 -16.67 -11.46 2.63
C SER A 291 -18.10 -11.45 2.04
N HIS A 292 -18.82 -12.57 2.15
CA HIS A 292 -20.24 -12.70 1.77
C HIS A 292 -21.21 -12.40 2.91
N GLY A 293 -20.71 -11.98 4.09
CA GLY A 293 -21.53 -11.67 5.26
C GLY A 293 -21.96 -12.90 6.06
N ILE A 294 -21.21 -13.99 5.97
CA ILE A 294 -21.47 -15.24 6.70
C ILE A 294 -20.39 -15.41 7.74
N ASP A 295 -20.80 -15.55 9.00
CA ASP A 295 -19.90 -15.81 10.11
C ASP A 295 -19.20 -17.16 9.92
N PRO A 296 -17.86 -17.20 9.73
CA PRO A 296 -17.13 -18.45 9.57
C PRO A 296 -16.95 -19.19 10.89
N VAL A 297 -17.37 -18.63 12.03
CA VAL A 297 -17.20 -19.17 13.39
C VAL A 297 -15.74 -19.44 13.78
N LEU A 298 -14.81 -18.75 13.12
CA LEU A 298 -13.37 -18.71 13.42
C LEU A 298 -12.93 -17.24 13.50
N ASP A 299 -12.12 -16.91 14.50
CA ASP A 299 -11.64 -15.55 14.74
C ASP A 299 -10.30 -15.30 14.05
N PHE A 300 -10.33 -14.44 13.04
CA PHE A 300 -9.15 -13.97 12.30
C PHE A 300 -8.92 -12.47 12.44
N SER A 301 -9.47 -11.85 13.49
CA SER A 301 -9.37 -10.40 13.73
C SER A 301 -7.94 -9.91 13.93
N ASP A 302 -7.02 -10.77 14.38
CA ASP A 302 -5.58 -10.49 14.45
C ASP A 302 -4.78 -11.46 13.55
N MET A 303 -5.00 -11.35 12.24
CA MET A 303 -4.32 -12.15 11.23
C MET A 303 -2.80 -12.03 11.28
N SER A 304 -2.29 -10.85 11.68
CA SER A 304 -0.85 -10.57 11.77
C SER A 304 -0.19 -11.44 12.86
N THR A 305 -0.78 -11.51 14.05
CA THR A 305 -0.28 -12.36 15.15
C THR A 305 -0.41 -13.85 14.81
N ILE A 306 -1.51 -14.26 14.17
CA ILE A 306 -1.70 -15.65 13.71
C ILE A 306 -0.60 -16.03 12.72
N ARG A 307 -0.33 -15.18 11.73
CA ARG A 307 0.75 -15.39 10.76
C ARG A 307 2.11 -15.46 11.43
N GLU A 308 2.45 -14.54 12.34
CA GLU A 308 3.74 -14.53 13.03
C GLU A 308 3.97 -15.84 13.80
N LYS A 309 2.98 -16.26 14.58
CA LYS A 309 3.04 -17.54 15.33
C LYS A 309 3.17 -18.71 14.37
N TYR A 310 2.36 -18.76 13.32
CA TYR A 310 2.42 -19.81 12.31
C TYR A 310 3.81 -19.90 11.67
N GLU A 311 4.37 -18.79 11.16
CA GLU A 311 5.68 -18.77 10.49
C GLU A 311 6.80 -19.19 11.45
N ARG A 312 6.75 -18.75 12.71
CA ARG A 312 7.73 -19.17 13.73
C ARG A 312 7.65 -20.65 14.05
N LEU A 313 6.43 -21.18 14.28
CA LEU A 313 6.22 -22.56 14.73
C LEU A 313 6.44 -23.56 13.60
N THR A 314 6.05 -23.22 12.37
CA THR A 314 6.21 -24.09 11.20
C THR A 314 7.53 -23.90 10.48
N ARG A 315 8.21 -22.76 10.71
CA ARG A 315 9.37 -22.29 9.94
C ARG A 315 9.05 -22.11 8.44
N MET A 316 7.77 -22.05 8.08
CA MET A 316 7.31 -21.72 6.74
C MET A 316 7.10 -20.22 6.60
N ARG A 317 6.97 -19.77 5.35
CA ARG A 317 6.68 -18.37 5.02
C ARG A 317 5.30 -18.27 4.39
N VAL A 318 4.46 -17.39 4.92
CA VAL A 318 3.22 -16.99 4.25
C VAL A 318 3.59 -16.04 3.11
N TYR A 319 3.22 -16.44 1.89
CA TYR A 319 3.60 -15.71 0.69
C TYR A 319 2.92 -14.33 0.63
N GLU A 320 3.58 -13.35 0.00
CA GLU A 320 3.13 -11.96 -0.07
C GLU A 320 1.74 -11.79 -0.71
N ARG A 321 1.28 -12.79 -1.48
CA ARG A 321 -0.02 -12.81 -2.14
C ARG A 321 -0.98 -13.87 -1.62
N GLN A 322 -0.69 -14.47 -0.46
CA GLN A 322 -1.63 -15.38 0.19
C GLN A 322 -2.93 -14.61 0.49
N PRO A 323 -4.11 -15.07 0.02
CA PRO A 323 -5.37 -14.37 0.26
C PRO A 323 -5.56 -13.96 1.72
N TYR A 324 -6.06 -12.74 1.94
CA TYR A 324 -6.35 -12.11 3.24
C TYR A 324 -5.14 -11.82 4.16
N ALA A 325 -4.07 -12.60 4.11
CA ALA A 325 -2.95 -12.49 5.06
C ALA A 325 -1.64 -11.96 4.47
N GLY A 326 -1.45 -12.13 3.15
CA GLY A 326 -0.21 -11.75 2.46
C GLY A 326 0.08 -10.26 2.54
N ASP A 327 1.37 -9.89 2.46
CA ASP A 327 1.82 -8.50 2.59
C ASP A 327 1.24 -7.54 1.54
N LEU A 328 0.80 -8.06 0.40
CA LEU A 328 0.38 -7.26 -0.76
C LEU A 328 -1.12 -7.34 -1.08
N VAL A 329 -1.91 -8.11 -0.32
CA VAL A 329 -3.30 -8.39 -0.70
C VAL A 329 -4.26 -7.21 -0.54
N PHE A 330 -3.91 -6.27 0.33
CA PHE A 330 -4.63 -5.00 0.49
C PHE A 330 -3.93 -3.83 -0.21
N SER A 331 -2.75 -4.05 -0.79
CA SER A 331 -1.95 -2.99 -1.41
C SER A 331 -2.45 -2.59 -2.80
N ALA A 332 -2.62 -1.29 -3.02
CA ALA A 332 -2.87 -0.69 -4.32
C ALA A 332 -1.63 0.10 -4.79
N PHE A 333 -0.96 -0.42 -5.81
CA PHE A 333 0.19 0.27 -6.43
C PHE A 333 -0.22 1.31 -7.48
N SER A 334 -1.36 1.09 -8.15
CA SER A 334 -1.87 1.98 -9.18
C SER A 334 -2.46 3.24 -8.57
N GLY A 335 -2.03 4.40 -9.08
CA GLY A 335 -2.60 5.68 -8.70
C GLY A 335 -4.11 5.82 -8.88
N SER A 336 -4.68 5.20 -9.93
CA SER A 336 -6.13 5.23 -10.15
C SER A 336 -6.88 4.38 -9.12
N HIS A 337 -6.31 3.26 -8.68
CA HIS A 337 -6.90 2.41 -7.65
C HIS A 337 -6.83 3.10 -6.28
N GLN A 338 -5.69 3.72 -5.96
CA GLN A 338 -5.52 4.53 -4.74
C GLN A 338 -6.56 5.65 -4.66
N ASP A 339 -6.77 6.40 -5.75
CA ASP A 339 -7.78 7.45 -5.84
C ASP A 339 -9.21 6.92 -5.65
N ALA A 340 -9.55 5.78 -6.25
CA ALA A 340 -10.85 5.15 -6.11
C ALA A 340 -11.10 4.61 -4.68
N ILE A 341 -10.09 4.01 -4.05
CA ILE A 341 -10.14 3.60 -2.64
C ILE A 341 -10.39 4.82 -1.76
N ALA A 342 -9.61 5.89 -1.92
CA ALA A 342 -9.76 7.12 -1.14
C ALA A 342 -11.16 7.73 -1.28
N LYS A 343 -11.71 7.77 -2.49
CA LYS A 343 -13.09 8.23 -2.75
C LYS A 343 -14.14 7.31 -2.13
N GLY A 344 -13.95 5.99 -2.22
CA GLY A 344 -14.83 5.01 -1.57
C GLY A 344 -14.87 5.18 -0.06
N MET A 345 -13.71 5.36 0.57
CA MET A 345 -13.60 5.63 2.01
C MET A 345 -14.28 6.94 2.40
N ALA A 346 -14.04 8.02 1.65
CA ALA A 346 -14.68 9.31 1.89
C ALA A 346 -16.20 9.23 1.76
N TRP A 347 -16.70 8.54 0.74
CA TRP A 347 -18.14 8.31 0.53
C TRP A 347 -18.77 7.57 1.71
N ARG A 348 -18.16 6.47 2.17
CA ARG A 348 -18.66 5.71 3.34
C ARG A 348 -18.77 6.59 4.57
N LYS A 349 -17.76 7.42 4.83
CA LYS A 349 -17.75 8.36 5.98
C LYS A 349 -18.81 9.46 5.84
N GLU A 350 -19.00 10.03 4.65
CA GLU A 350 -19.99 11.08 4.41
C GLU A 350 -21.43 10.55 4.52
N LYS A 351 -21.68 9.35 3.99
CA LYS A 351 -23.02 8.74 3.92
C LYS A 351 -23.35 7.84 5.12
N ASN A 352 -22.42 7.65 6.06
CA ASN A 352 -22.53 6.70 7.17
C ASN A 352 -22.98 5.31 6.67
N CYS A 353 -22.26 4.76 5.70
CA CYS A 353 -22.62 3.46 5.13
C CYS A 353 -22.30 2.31 6.10
N ASP A 354 -23.32 1.51 6.43
CA ASP A 354 -23.15 0.32 7.28
C ASP A 354 -22.38 -0.81 6.57
N LYS A 355 -22.53 -0.95 5.25
CA LYS A 355 -21.89 -2.00 4.46
C LYS A 355 -20.54 -1.58 3.90
N TRP A 356 -19.62 -2.54 3.76
CA TRP A 356 -18.36 -2.36 3.05
C TRP A 356 -18.60 -2.27 1.53
N THR A 357 -18.19 -1.18 0.91
CA THR A 357 -18.39 -0.92 -0.53
C THR A 357 -17.20 -0.20 -1.17
N VAL A 358 -16.00 -0.35 -0.60
CA VAL A 358 -14.82 0.37 -1.08
C VAL A 358 -14.27 -0.33 -2.32
N PRO A 359 -14.03 0.39 -3.43
CA PRO A 359 -13.49 -0.22 -4.64
C PRO A 359 -12.15 -0.91 -4.39
N TYR A 360 -11.92 -2.03 -5.09
CA TYR A 360 -10.67 -2.81 -5.08
C TYR A 360 -10.29 -3.52 -3.78
N LEU A 361 -11.02 -3.32 -2.69
CA LEU A 361 -10.81 -4.01 -1.42
C LEU A 361 -12.03 -4.89 -1.13
N PRO A 362 -11.90 -6.22 -1.07
CA PRO A 362 -13.04 -7.11 -0.86
C PRO A 362 -13.62 -7.02 0.55
N ILE A 363 -12.78 -6.73 1.55
CA ILE A 363 -13.14 -6.55 2.96
C ILE A 363 -12.46 -5.30 3.52
N ASP A 364 -12.89 -4.86 4.71
CA ASP A 364 -12.17 -3.83 5.47
C ASP A 364 -10.86 -4.43 6.02
N PRO A 365 -9.67 -3.92 5.65
CA PRO A 365 -8.41 -4.45 6.19
C PRO A 365 -8.32 -4.38 7.72
N VAL A 366 -9.03 -3.46 8.35
CA VAL A 366 -9.04 -3.31 9.81
C VAL A 366 -9.73 -4.49 10.50
N ASP A 367 -10.70 -5.13 9.84
CA ASP A 367 -11.40 -6.30 10.37
C ASP A 367 -10.46 -7.50 10.61
N VAL A 368 -9.30 -7.52 9.96
CA VAL A 368 -8.25 -8.56 10.09
C VAL A 368 -6.94 -8.00 10.68
N GLY A 369 -7.01 -6.85 11.35
CA GLY A 369 -5.88 -6.28 12.10
C GLY A 369 -4.82 -5.59 11.23
N ARG A 370 -5.17 -5.21 9.99
CA ARG A 370 -4.29 -4.46 9.08
C ARG A 370 -4.57 -2.96 9.14
N THR A 371 -3.64 -2.15 8.63
CA THR A 371 -3.76 -0.68 8.68
C THR A 371 -3.67 -0.04 7.29
N TYR A 372 -4.48 0.99 7.05
CA TYR A 372 -4.59 1.62 5.73
C TYR A 372 -3.29 2.27 5.23
N ASP A 373 -2.60 3.01 6.10
CA ASP A 373 -1.50 3.87 5.66
C ASP A 373 -0.20 3.11 5.34
N SER A 374 0.01 1.90 5.91
CA SER A 374 1.18 1.06 5.61
C SER A 374 0.86 -0.14 4.69
N ASP A 375 -0.35 -0.69 4.74
CA ASP A 375 -0.70 -1.91 3.98
C ASP A 375 -1.42 -1.65 2.66
N VAL A 376 -2.11 -0.51 2.52
CA VAL A 376 -2.97 -0.24 1.36
C VAL A 376 -2.32 0.70 0.36
N ILE A 377 -1.59 1.73 0.81
CA ILE A 377 -1.00 2.74 -0.09
C ILE A 377 0.52 2.58 -0.13
N ARG A 378 1.02 2.03 -1.25
CA ARG A 378 2.46 1.87 -1.51
C ARG A 378 2.89 2.81 -2.65
N ILE A 379 4.02 3.51 -2.49
CA ILE A 379 4.55 4.45 -3.49
C ILE A 379 5.67 3.81 -4.30
N ASN A 380 5.41 3.56 -5.58
CA ASN A 380 6.44 3.23 -6.56
C ASN A 380 6.28 4.10 -7.82
N SER A 381 7.08 3.82 -8.85
CA SER A 381 7.04 4.48 -10.16
C SER A 381 5.64 4.57 -10.80
N GLN A 382 4.72 3.68 -10.41
CA GLN A 382 3.34 3.62 -10.93
C GLN A 382 2.31 4.40 -10.09
N SER A 383 2.71 4.96 -8.95
CA SER A 383 1.78 5.67 -8.05
C SER A 383 1.29 6.99 -8.65
N GLY A 384 0.05 7.37 -8.37
CA GLY A 384 -0.61 8.54 -8.97
C GLY A 384 -0.35 9.84 -8.22
N LYS A 385 -0.73 10.99 -8.83
CA LYS A 385 -0.69 12.32 -8.20
C LYS A 385 -1.42 12.35 -6.83
N GLY A 386 -2.50 11.57 -6.71
CA GLY A 386 -3.31 11.45 -5.50
C GLY A 386 -2.60 10.74 -4.33
N GLY A 387 -1.79 9.71 -4.60
CA GLY A 387 -1.11 8.92 -3.55
C GLY A 387 -0.10 9.74 -2.75
N ILE A 388 0.70 10.56 -3.43
CA ILE A 388 1.71 11.42 -2.78
C ILE A 388 1.05 12.50 -1.91
N SER A 389 0.00 13.14 -2.43
CA SER A 389 -0.74 14.17 -1.68
C SER A 389 -1.44 13.57 -0.45
N TYR A 390 -1.95 12.35 -0.57
CA TYR A 390 -2.55 11.63 0.56
C TYR A 390 -1.51 11.34 1.65
N ILE A 391 -0.32 10.83 1.29
CA ILE A 391 0.73 10.49 2.26
C ILE A 391 1.25 11.73 2.99
N LEU A 392 1.53 12.82 2.27
CA LEU A 392 1.95 14.08 2.91
C LEU A 392 0.88 14.60 3.87
N LYS A 393 -0.40 14.45 3.53
CA LYS A 393 -1.51 14.88 4.38
C LYS A 393 -1.71 14.01 5.62
N GLN A 394 -1.72 12.68 5.48
CA GLN A 394 -1.98 11.79 6.62
C GLN A 394 -0.77 11.69 7.56
N ASN A 395 0.42 11.50 7.02
CA ASN A 395 1.61 11.21 7.82
C ASN A 395 2.26 12.50 8.38
N PHE A 396 2.10 13.63 7.69
CA PHE A 396 2.81 14.88 8.03
C PHE A 396 1.88 16.10 8.16
N SER A 397 0.56 15.95 8.01
CA SER A 397 -0.41 17.06 8.02
C SER A 397 -0.16 18.13 6.94
N ILE A 398 0.57 17.79 5.88
CA ILE A 398 0.90 18.69 4.75
C ILE A 398 -0.18 18.57 3.68
N SER A 399 -1.03 19.60 3.56
CA SER A 399 -2.07 19.68 2.53
C SER A 399 -1.57 20.48 1.33
N LEU A 400 -1.18 19.80 0.26
CA LEU A 400 -0.69 20.45 -0.96
C LEU A 400 -1.80 21.22 -1.72
N PRO A 401 -1.53 22.46 -2.16
CA PRO A 401 -2.38 23.20 -3.09
C PRO A 401 -2.66 22.39 -4.35
N GLU A 402 -3.88 22.45 -4.88
CA GLU A 402 -4.31 21.63 -6.02
C GLU A 402 -3.37 21.77 -7.23
N GLN A 403 -2.95 23.00 -7.53
CA GLN A 403 -2.04 23.31 -8.63
C GLN A 403 -0.59 22.82 -8.40
N MET A 404 -0.19 22.60 -7.14
CA MET A 404 1.15 22.13 -6.77
C MET A 404 1.26 20.60 -6.82
N ARG A 405 0.15 19.86 -6.66
CA ARG A 405 0.14 18.39 -6.55
C ARG A 405 0.80 17.68 -7.73
N GLU A 406 0.64 18.23 -8.93
CA GLU A 406 1.25 17.66 -10.13
C GLU A 406 2.77 17.77 -10.12
N GLU A 407 3.31 18.93 -9.77
CA GLU A 407 4.76 19.16 -9.75
C GLU A 407 5.44 18.29 -8.69
N VAL A 408 4.90 18.29 -7.46
CA VAL A 408 5.40 17.43 -6.37
C VAL A 408 5.28 15.95 -6.75
N GLY A 409 4.17 15.60 -7.41
CA GLY A 409 3.94 14.27 -7.97
C GLY A 409 5.07 13.81 -8.88
N TYR A 410 5.47 14.64 -9.86
CA TYR A 410 6.58 14.35 -10.75
C TYR A 410 7.93 14.33 -10.04
N ALA A 411 8.15 15.24 -9.09
CA ALA A 411 9.41 15.36 -8.37
C ALA A 411 9.75 14.12 -7.54
N VAL A 412 8.74 13.48 -6.94
CA VAL A 412 8.87 12.24 -6.15
C VAL A 412 8.97 11.02 -7.08
N LYS A 413 8.17 10.98 -8.15
CA LYS A 413 8.25 9.89 -9.15
C LYS A 413 9.62 9.77 -9.78
N GLN A 414 10.22 10.91 -10.18
CA GLN A 414 11.53 10.93 -10.78
C GLN A 414 12.58 10.25 -9.88
N VAL A 415 12.54 10.50 -8.57
CA VAL A 415 13.46 9.88 -7.60
C VAL A 415 13.18 8.38 -7.47
N SER A 416 11.91 7.95 -7.42
CA SER A 416 11.55 6.52 -7.40
C SER A 416 11.99 5.79 -8.67
N ASP A 417 11.86 6.43 -9.84
CA ASP A 417 12.28 5.90 -11.14
C ASP A 417 13.80 5.73 -11.22
N GLU A 418 14.55 6.75 -10.80
CA GLU A 418 16.03 6.74 -10.79
C GLU A 418 16.59 5.69 -9.82
N GLU A 419 15.97 5.52 -8.65
CA GLU A 419 16.42 4.59 -7.60
C GLU A 419 15.89 3.16 -7.77
N HIS A 420 14.93 2.95 -8.68
CA HIS A 420 14.22 1.67 -8.89
C HIS A 420 13.65 1.07 -7.59
N LYS A 421 13.13 1.91 -6.69
CA LYS A 421 12.68 1.50 -5.35
C LYS A 421 11.33 2.11 -4.97
N GLU A 422 10.63 1.38 -4.09
CA GLU A 422 9.50 1.93 -3.34
C GLU A 422 10.02 3.00 -2.37
N LEU A 423 9.31 4.13 -2.27
CA LEU A 423 9.68 5.21 -1.36
C LEU A 423 8.86 5.11 -0.07
N SER A 424 9.54 5.16 1.09
CA SER A 424 8.86 5.25 2.38
C SER A 424 8.19 6.62 2.54
N PRO A 425 7.15 6.76 3.38
CA PRO A 425 6.54 8.06 3.68
C PRO A 425 7.56 9.11 4.13
N GLN A 426 8.55 8.71 4.94
CA GLN A 426 9.63 9.57 5.40
C GLN A 426 10.50 10.07 4.23
N TRP A 427 10.83 9.20 3.29
CA TRP A 427 11.64 9.60 2.15
C TRP A 427 10.88 10.52 1.19
N VAL A 428 9.55 10.33 1.05
CA VAL A 428 8.69 11.27 0.32
C VAL A 428 8.69 12.65 0.98
N TYR A 429 8.63 12.71 2.31
CA TYR A 429 8.76 13.96 3.05
C TYR A 429 10.12 14.63 2.80
N GLU A 430 11.22 13.87 2.87
CA GLU A 430 12.58 14.41 2.62
C GLU A 430 12.74 14.96 1.20
N ILE A 431 12.15 14.32 0.18
CA ILE A 431 12.14 14.83 -1.19
C ILE A 431 11.34 16.13 -1.27
N PHE A 432 10.19 16.20 -0.61
CA PHE A 432 9.36 17.40 -0.56
C PHE A 432 10.10 18.55 0.16
N GLU A 433 10.65 18.28 1.34
CA GLU A 433 11.40 19.23 2.17
C GLU A 433 12.61 19.77 1.40
N GLY A 434 13.46 18.90 0.84
CA GLY A 434 14.64 19.32 0.09
C GLY A 434 14.35 20.14 -1.16
N LYS A 435 13.26 19.85 -1.88
CA LYS A 435 12.91 20.58 -3.12
C LYS A 435 12.02 21.81 -2.90
N TYR A 436 11.23 21.85 -1.83
CA TYR A 436 10.19 22.87 -1.66
C TYR A 436 10.30 23.67 -0.37
N ILE A 437 11.09 23.23 0.62
CA ILE A 437 11.32 23.98 1.87
C ILE A 437 12.78 24.44 1.96
N ASP A 438 13.74 23.55 1.77
CA ASP A 438 15.16 23.86 2.01
C ASP A 438 15.90 24.41 0.78
N TYR A 439 15.21 24.55 -0.35
CA TYR A 439 15.83 24.97 -1.60
C TYR A 439 16.07 26.50 -1.64
N SER A 440 17.21 26.93 -1.07
CA SER A 440 17.64 28.33 -1.07
C SER A 440 19.14 28.53 -1.42
N PRO A 441 19.65 28.00 -2.55
CA PRO A 441 21.10 27.99 -2.81
C PRO A 441 21.70 29.39 -3.10
N ASN A 442 20.91 30.36 -3.55
CA ASN A 442 21.44 31.64 -4.02
C ASN A 442 21.31 32.75 -2.97
N PHE A 443 20.19 32.78 -2.25
CA PHE A 443 19.95 33.78 -1.20
C PHE A 443 18.95 33.33 -0.15
N GLN A 444 19.02 33.98 1.00
CA GLN A 444 18.07 33.86 2.11
C GLN A 444 17.65 35.24 2.63
N ILE A 445 16.51 35.30 3.31
CA ILE A 445 16.11 36.46 4.10
C ILE A 445 16.31 36.11 5.57
N VAL A 446 17.23 36.82 6.23
CA VAL A 446 17.58 36.55 7.63
C VAL A 446 16.83 37.44 8.62
N GLU A 447 16.36 38.59 8.16
CA GLU A 447 15.67 39.55 9.01
C GLU A 447 14.67 40.36 8.17
N SER A 448 13.52 40.66 8.76
CA SER A 448 12.51 41.53 8.16
C SER A 448 11.82 42.36 9.22
N HIS A 449 11.74 43.67 8.99
CA HIS A 449 11.06 44.63 9.86
C HIS A 449 9.94 45.30 9.08
N PHE A 450 8.76 45.39 9.70
CA PHE A 450 7.58 45.94 9.06
C PHE A 450 7.11 47.21 9.75
N LYS A 451 6.87 48.26 8.96
CA LYS A 451 6.28 49.52 9.42
C LYS A 451 5.04 49.84 8.61
N GLN A 452 3.94 50.13 9.31
CA GLN A 452 2.68 50.49 8.69
C GLN A 452 2.64 52.02 8.48
N ASN A 453 2.67 52.45 7.22
CA ASN A 453 2.69 53.85 6.80
C ASN A 453 2.02 53.98 5.41
N ASP A 454 0.69 54.17 5.36
CA ASP A 454 -0.09 54.27 4.10
C ASP A 454 0.19 53.09 3.12
N GLY A 455 0.27 51.88 3.71
CA GLY A 455 0.82 50.66 3.11
C GLY A 455 1.69 49.90 4.12
N ILE A 456 2.32 48.81 3.70
CA ILE A 456 3.33 48.09 4.49
C ILE A 456 4.71 48.39 3.91
N MET A 457 5.55 49.07 4.67
CA MET A 457 6.98 49.21 4.38
C MET A 457 7.72 48.03 5.01
N ALA A 458 8.46 47.26 4.22
CA ALA A 458 9.31 46.19 4.70
C ALA A 458 10.77 46.57 4.50
N GLU A 459 11.55 46.53 5.58
CA GLU A 459 13.02 46.55 5.54
C GLU A 459 13.50 45.12 5.69
N VAL A 460 14.20 44.60 4.67
CA VAL A 460 14.56 43.18 4.55
C VAL A 460 16.06 43.04 4.41
N THR A 461 16.66 42.19 5.24
CA THR A 461 18.07 41.82 5.14
C THR A 461 18.22 40.57 4.28
N ILE A 462 18.68 40.76 3.04
CA ILE A 462 18.94 39.70 2.07
C ILE A 462 20.40 39.25 2.23
N GLN A 463 20.61 37.95 2.44
CA GLN A 463 21.92 37.32 2.52
C GLN A 463 22.20 36.50 1.26
N CYS A 464 23.29 36.80 0.55
CA CYS A 464 23.82 36.03 -0.57
C CYS A 464 25.25 35.60 -0.22
N GLY A 465 25.46 34.31 0.08
CA GLY A 465 26.72 33.84 0.67
C GLY A 465 27.02 34.58 1.99
N ASP A 466 28.20 35.18 2.10
CA ASP A 466 28.60 35.96 3.28
C ASP A 466 28.13 37.43 3.26
N LYS A 467 27.56 37.89 2.13
CA LYS A 467 27.19 39.29 1.96
C LYS A 467 25.74 39.53 2.39
N ARG A 468 25.55 40.43 3.34
CA ARG A 468 24.23 40.92 3.78
C ARG A 468 23.95 42.29 3.20
N THR A 469 22.77 42.46 2.61
CA THR A 469 22.32 43.75 2.07
C THR A 469 20.92 44.06 2.60
N ILE A 470 20.73 45.27 3.11
CA ILE A 470 19.44 45.76 3.58
C ILE A 470 18.74 46.46 2.41
N VAL A 471 17.48 46.11 2.19
CA VAL A 471 16.65 46.65 1.12
C VAL A 471 15.27 46.97 1.67
N ASP A 472 14.78 48.17 1.38
CA ASP A 472 13.43 48.61 1.75
C ASP A 472 12.52 48.76 0.53
N ALA A 473 11.26 48.37 0.68
CA ALA A 473 10.21 48.59 -0.31
C ALA A 473 8.83 48.66 0.35
N ASN A 474 7.90 49.35 -0.32
CA ASN A 474 6.49 49.35 0.06
C ASN A 474 5.72 48.25 -0.69
N GLY A 475 4.69 47.73 -0.03
CA GLY A 475 3.71 46.81 -0.61
C GLY A 475 2.34 46.97 0.03
N ASN A 476 1.34 46.34 -0.57
CA ASN A 476 -0.04 46.35 -0.06
C ASN A 476 -0.24 45.40 1.15
N GLY A 477 0.71 44.51 1.40
CA GLY A 477 0.77 43.59 2.53
C GLY A 477 2.22 43.22 2.87
N ARG A 478 2.42 42.50 3.98
CA ARG A 478 3.77 42.10 4.43
C ARG A 478 4.53 41.27 3.39
N LEU A 479 3.88 40.25 2.84
CA LEU A 479 4.48 39.38 1.82
C LEU A 479 4.75 40.13 0.51
N ASP A 480 3.84 41.01 0.09
CA ASP A 480 4.02 41.83 -1.12
C ASP A 480 5.18 42.82 -0.96
N ALA A 481 5.31 43.45 0.21
CA ALA A 481 6.42 44.35 0.50
C ALA A 481 7.77 43.62 0.43
N VAL A 482 7.86 42.40 1.00
CA VAL A 482 9.04 41.54 0.87
C VAL A 482 9.28 41.09 -0.58
N SER A 483 8.22 40.77 -1.33
CA SER A 483 8.36 40.44 -2.75
C SER A 483 8.94 41.61 -3.54
N ASN A 484 8.53 42.84 -3.23
CA ASN A 484 9.03 44.05 -3.88
C ASN A 484 10.50 44.32 -3.53
N THR A 485 10.95 44.07 -2.29
CA THR A 485 12.39 44.18 -1.94
C THR A 485 13.23 43.18 -2.74
N ILE A 486 12.78 41.93 -2.86
CA ILE A 486 13.46 40.90 -3.66
C ILE A 486 13.52 41.30 -5.15
N LYS A 487 12.41 41.74 -5.73
CA LYS A 487 12.35 42.21 -7.14
C LYS A 487 13.31 43.37 -7.38
N GLN A 488 13.34 44.33 -6.46
CA GLN A 488 14.23 45.49 -6.53
C GLN A 488 15.71 45.08 -6.43
N PHE A 489 16.04 44.19 -5.50
CA PHE A 489 17.41 43.77 -5.24
C PHE A 489 18.03 43.01 -6.42
N PHE A 490 17.30 42.04 -6.96
CA PHE A 490 17.80 41.21 -8.07
C PHE A 490 17.49 41.79 -9.45
N GLY A 491 16.67 42.84 -9.54
CA GLY A 491 16.24 43.41 -10.82
C GLY A 491 15.34 42.46 -11.63
N ILE A 492 14.60 41.59 -10.94
CA ILE A 492 13.71 40.59 -11.53
C ILE A 492 12.23 41.02 -11.47
N SER A 493 11.39 40.37 -12.26
CA SER A 493 9.94 40.59 -12.27
C SER A 493 9.20 39.26 -12.32
N TYR A 494 8.26 39.08 -11.39
CA TYR A 494 7.38 37.92 -11.31
C TYR A 494 6.05 38.34 -10.67
N GLU A 495 5.01 37.55 -10.89
CA GLU A 495 3.70 37.70 -10.28
C GLU A 495 3.51 36.66 -9.18
N LEU A 496 2.97 37.06 -8.02
CA LEU A 496 2.58 36.12 -6.97
C LEU A 496 1.17 35.63 -7.31
N THR A 497 1.07 34.38 -7.76
CA THR A 497 -0.14 33.83 -8.39
C THR A 497 -0.96 33.01 -7.41
N VAL A 498 -0.30 32.26 -6.52
CA VAL A 498 -0.98 31.41 -5.53
C VAL A 498 -0.39 31.65 -4.16
N TYR A 499 -1.28 31.73 -3.18
CA TYR A 499 -0.96 31.76 -1.76
C TYR A 499 -1.97 30.89 -1.03
N GLU A 500 -1.49 29.86 -0.33
CA GLU A 500 -2.29 29.03 0.56
C GLU A 500 -1.53 28.81 1.87
N GLU A 501 -2.25 28.74 2.98
CA GLU A 501 -1.67 28.46 4.30
C GLU A 501 -2.59 27.59 5.14
N HIS A 502 -2.02 26.78 6.03
CA HIS A 502 -2.76 26.03 7.05
C HIS A 502 -1.88 25.72 8.26
N ALA A 503 -2.52 25.38 9.37
CA ALA A 503 -1.84 24.92 10.58
C ALA A 503 -1.52 23.42 10.48
N LEU A 504 -0.31 23.00 10.88
CA LEU A 504 0.06 21.59 10.92
C LEU A 504 -0.50 20.85 12.15
N SER A 505 -0.79 21.55 13.24
CA SER A 505 -1.35 20.98 14.46
C SER A 505 -2.36 21.92 15.14
N ASN A 506 -3.06 21.43 16.16
CA ASN A 506 -3.99 22.25 16.94
C ASN A 506 -3.29 22.82 18.18
N GLY A 507 -3.35 24.15 18.37
CA GLY A 507 -2.83 24.83 19.57
C GLY A 507 -2.12 26.15 19.26
N SER A 508 -1.85 26.95 20.30
CA SER A 508 -1.18 28.26 20.17
C SER A 508 0.31 28.18 19.82
N SER A 509 0.91 26.98 19.88
CA SER A 509 2.29 26.69 19.47
C SER A 509 2.34 25.85 18.17
N SER A 510 1.28 25.87 17.37
CA SER A 510 1.25 25.16 16.09
C SER A 510 2.19 25.84 15.10
N LYS A 511 2.94 25.02 14.35
CA LYS A 511 3.65 25.49 13.15
C LYS A 511 2.64 25.78 12.04
N ALA A 512 2.84 26.90 11.35
CA ALA A 512 2.14 27.26 10.13
C ALA A 512 2.90 26.72 8.91
N MET A 513 2.15 26.21 7.95
CA MET A 513 2.65 25.82 6.63
C MET A 513 2.11 26.82 5.61
N ALA A 514 3.00 27.43 4.83
CA ALA A 514 2.65 28.36 3.76
C ALA A 514 3.16 27.85 2.42
N TYR A 515 2.38 28.08 1.36
CA TYR A 515 2.73 27.75 -0.03
C TYR A 515 2.62 28.99 -0.89
N VAL A 516 3.68 29.28 -1.64
CA VAL A 516 3.76 30.43 -2.54
C VAL A 516 4.06 29.92 -3.95
N GLY A 517 3.16 30.22 -4.88
CA GLY A 517 3.35 30.01 -6.31
C GLY A 517 3.60 31.34 -7.01
N ILE A 518 4.76 31.51 -7.64
CA ILE A 518 5.09 32.68 -8.46
C ILE A 518 5.11 32.32 -9.93
N THR A 519 4.61 33.22 -10.78
CA THR A 519 4.68 33.08 -12.25
C THR A 519 5.72 34.04 -12.80
N CYS A 520 6.70 33.49 -13.53
CA CYS A 520 7.71 34.24 -14.26
C CYS A 520 7.82 33.69 -15.68
N ASN A 521 7.77 34.58 -16.69
CA ASN A 521 7.83 34.22 -18.11
C ASN A 521 6.82 33.10 -18.51
N GLY A 522 5.63 33.09 -17.91
CA GLY A 522 4.57 32.11 -18.17
C GLY A 522 4.77 30.74 -17.51
N LYS A 523 5.85 30.55 -16.73
CA LYS A 523 6.09 29.34 -15.94
C LYS A 523 5.88 29.60 -14.46
N MET A 524 5.26 28.65 -13.78
CA MET A 524 5.02 28.70 -12.33
C MET A 524 6.18 28.04 -11.57
N TYR A 525 6.51 28.61 -10.42
CA TYR A 525 7.54 28.14 -9.50
C TYR A 525 6.98 28.14 -8.10
N TRP A 526 7.15 27.01 -7.40
CA TRP A 526 6.61 26.81 -6.06
C TRP A 526 7.68 26.83 -5.00
N GLY A 527 7.34 27.42 -3.87
CA GLY A 527 8.05 27.26 -2.61
C GLY A 527 7.07 27.07 -1.47
N ALA A 528 7.54 26.42 -0.43
CA ALA A 528 6.81 26.12 0.78
C ALA A 528 7.65 26.53 1.98
N GLY A 529 7.00 26.95 3.07
CA GLY A 529 7.68 27.41 4.26
C GLY A 529 6.96 26.95 5.51
N MET A 530 7.74 26.58 6.52
CA MET A 530 7.25 26.06 7.80
C MET A 530 7.89 26.84 8.94
N ASP A 531 7.09 27.53 9.74
CA ASP A 531 7.55 28.31 10.90
C ASP A 531 6.40 28.44 11.93
N GLU A 532 6.72 28.76 13.18
CA GLU A 532 5.71 29.12 14.20
C GLU A 532 5.06 30.48 13.90
N ASP A 533 5.78 31.36 13.20
CA ASP A 533 5.28 32.64 12.71
C ASP A 533 4.79 32.50 11.25
N ILE A 534 3.50 32.73 11.05
CA ILE A 534 2.83 32.71 9.73
C ILE A 534 3.58 33.58 8.72
N ILE A 535 4.05 34.77 9.11
CA ILE A 535 4.75 35.68 8.21
C ILE A 535 6.12 35.12 7.83
N LYS A 536 6.86 34.52 8.77
CA LYS A 536 8.14 33.88 8.46
C LYS A 536 7.96 32.69 7.53
N ALA A 537 6.94 31.85 7.77
CA ALA A 537 6.59 30.75 6.88
C ALA A 537 6.33 31.25 5.45
N SER A 538 5.55 32.32 5.30
CA SER A 538 5.22 32.90 3.99
C SER A 538 6.42 33.54 3.30
N ILE A 539 7.28 34.25 4.04
CA ILE A 539 8.54 34.79 3.51
C ILE A 539 9.44 33.66 3.04
N HIS A 540 9.57 32.60 3.84
CA HIS A 540 10.41 31.46 3.50
C HIS A 540 9.92 30.76 2.23
N ALA A 541 8.61 30.51 2.13
CA ALA A 541 7.99 29.96 0.92
C ALA A 541 8.29 30.81 -0.33
N LEU A 542 8.21 32.14 -0.21
CA LEU A 542 8.55 33.05 -1.30
C LEU A 542 10.05 32.98 -1.66
N VAL A 543 10.94 32.94 -0.68
CA VAL A 543 12.40 32.81 -0.91
C VAL A 543 12.70 31.54 -1.70
N VAL A 544 12.10 30.41 -1.34
CA VAL A 544 12.29 29.14 -2.06
C VAL A 544 11.79 29.24 -3.49
N ALA A 545 10.59 29.80 -3.70
CA ALA A 545 10.01 29.96 -5.03
C ALA A 545 10.92 30.82 -5.94
N VAL A 546 11.45 31.93 -5.41
CA VAL A 546 12.33 32.84 -6.16
C VAL A 546 13.71 32.24 -6.41
N ASN A 547 14.26 31.46 -5.49
CA ASN A 547 15.54 30.77 -5.69
C ASN A 547 15.53 29.78 -6.88
N LYS A 548 14.35 29.34 -7.33
CA LYS A 548 14.16 28.48 -8.50
C LYS A 548 14.13 29.24 -9.84
N LEU A 549 14.14 30.58 -9.82
CA LEU A 549 14.11 31.37 -11.04
C LEU A 549 15.45 31.26 -11.80
N PRO A 550 15.44 31.05 -13.13
CA PRO A 550 16.66 31.01 -13.94
C PRO A 550 17.50 32.29 -13.82
N GLU A 551 16.85 33.44 -13.69
CA GLU A 551 17.51 34.74 -13.52
C GLU A 551 18.32 34.83 -12.21
N ILE A 552 18.00 33.99 -11.22
CA ILE A 552 18.71 33.90 -9.94
C ILE A 552 19.77 32.79 -9.97
N GLN A 553 19.48 31.66 -10.61
CA GLN A 553 20.40 30.52 -10.75
C GLN A 553 21.64 30.81 -11.63
N GLY A 554 21.60 31.85 -12.46
CA GLY A 554 22.70 32.24 -13.36
C GLY A 554 23.81 33.10 -12.74
N ASN A 555 23.82 33.32 -11.42
CA ASN A 555 24.78 34.20 -10.75
C ASN A 555 26.07 33.51 -10.28
N GLU A 556 26.43 32.36 -10.85
CA GLU A 556 27.81 31.87 -10.88
C GLU A 556 28.57 32.51 -12.05
N ASN A 557 28.96 33.77 -11.91
CA ASN A 557 30.01 34.35 -12.74
C ASN A 557 30.80 35.38 -11.95
N SER A 558 32.00 34.97 -11.52
CA SER A 558 33.09 35.85 -11.14
C SER A 558 33.60 36.63 -12.38
N GLY A 559 32.80 37.59 -12.84
CA GLY A 559 33.11 38.52 -13.91
C GLY A 559 31.86 39.35 -14.17
N ASP A 560 31.68 40.54 -13.61
CA ASP A 560 32.60 41.68 -13.67
C ASP A 560 32.07 42.71 -12.64
N ASP A 561 32.38 42.51 -11.35
CA ASP A 561 31.89 43.36 -10.23
C ASP A 561 32.15 44.87 -10.49
N ARG A 562 33.20 45.16 -11.27
CA ARG A 562 33.54 46.49 -11.74
C ARG A 562 32.53 47.04 -12.75
N LEU A 563 32.09 46.25 -13.74
CA LEU A 563 31.05 46.69 -14.68
C LEU A 563 29.72 46.92 -13.97
N LEU A 564 29.33 45.99 -13.08
CA LEU A 564 28.08 46.13 -12.32
C LEU A 564 28.11 47.40 -11.46
N THR A 565 29.22 47.67 -10.77
CA THR A 565 29.39 48.90 -9.97
C THR A 565 29.37 50.15 -10.85
N MET A 566 29.98 50.12 -12.04
CA MET A 566 29.93 51.22 -13.00
C MET A 566 28.50 51.49 -13.51
N LEU A 567 27.74 50.44 -13.86
CA LEU A 567 26.36 50.56 -14.32
C LEU A 567 25.42 51.02 -13.20
N ASN A 568 25.62 50.54 -11.96
CA ASN A 568 24.88 51.00 -10.78
C ASN A 568 25.15 52.47 -10.47
N PHE A 569 26.41 52.92 -10.60
CA PHE A 569 26.75 54.33 -10.43
C PHE A 569 26.09 55.22 -11.49
N ILE A 570 26.06 54.78 -12.75
CA ILE A 570 25.32 55.45 -13.83
C ILE A 570 23.82 55.49 -13.51
N GLN A 571 23.24 54.40 -12.98
CA GLN A 571 21.83 54.33 -12.64
C GLN A 571 21.44 55.18 -11.43
N ALA A 572 22.33 55.35 -10.44
CA ALA A 572 22.10 56.23 -9.30
C ALA A 572 22.23 57.71 -9.67
N ASN A 573 23.16 58.05 -10.57
CA ASN A 573 23.52 59.43 -10.90
C ASN A 573 23.09 59.87 -12.30
N TYR A 574 22.17 59.14 -12.94
CA TYR A 574 21.80 59.27 -14.35
C TYR A 574 21.43 60.70 -14.81
N GLN A 575 21.00 61.58 -13.90
CA GLN A 575 20.60 62.96 -14.21
C GLN A 575 21.79 63.83 -14.62
N TYR A 576 22.98 63.62 -14.02
CA TYR A 576 24.15 64.48 -14.20
C TYR A 576 25.45 63.75 -14.51
N VAL A 577 25.45 62.40 -14.44
CA VAL A 577 26.66 61.59 -14.58
C VAL A 577 27.47 61.93 -15.85
N THR A 578 28.76 62.15 -15.67
CA THR A 578 29.74 62.33 -16.74
C THR A 578 30.84 61.26 -16.68
N LEU A 579 31.59 61.09 -17.79
CA LEU A 579 32.76 60.20 -17.79
C LEU A 579 33.86 60.71 -16.85
N GLU A 580 33.99 62.02 -16.69
CA GLU A 580 34.95 62.65 -15.77
C GLU A 580 34.65 62.28 -14.31
N GLU A 581 33.38 62.34 -13.88
CA GLU A 581 32.96 61.92 -12.54
C GLU A 581 33.22 60.43 -12.29
N MET A 582 32.98 59.59 -13.31
CA MET A 582 33.31 58.17 -13.24
C MET A 582 34.83 57.93 -13.20
N ALA A 583 35.62 58.68 -13.96
CA ALA A 583 37.07 58.59 -13.97
C ALA A 583 37.66 58.86 -12.57
N VAL A 584 37.15 59.89 -11.89
CA VAL A 584 37.51 60.21 -10.51
C VAL A 584 37.05 59.11 -9.53
N LYS A 585 35.79 58.67 -9.62
CA LYS A 585 35.20 57.68 -8.69
C LYS A 585 35.85 56.30 -8.78
N PHE A 586 36.22 55.87 -9.98
CA PHE A 586 36.76 54.54 -10.24
C PHE A 586 38.29 54.53 -10.39
N HIS A 587 38.95 55.69 -10.28
CA HIS A 587 40.40 55.87 -10.46
C HIS A 587 40.92 55.34 -11.81
N LEU A 588 40.19 55.64 -12.88
CA LEU A 588 40.49 55.18 -14.25
C LEU A 588 40.43 56.35 -15.23
N SER A 589 41.03 56.21 -16.42
CA SER A 589 40.91 57.23 -17.46
C SER A 589 39.57 57.16 -18.19
N GLU A 590 39.04 58.30 -18.63
CA GLU A 590 37.78 58.35 -19.40
C GLU A 590 37.78 57.45 -20.65
N PRO A 591 38.87 57.38 -21.45
CA PRO A 591 38.92 56.49 -22.61
C PRO A 591 38.85 55.02 -22.21
N TYR A 592 39.45 54.64 -21.08
CA TYR A 592 39.39 53.27 -20.58
C TYR A 592 37.98 52.93 -20.13
N ILE A 593 37.31 53.78 -19.34
CA ILE A 593 35.93 53.54 -18.89
C ILE A 593 34.97 53.43 -20.07
N SER A 594 35.06 54.35 -21.03
CA SER A 594 34.19 54.35 -22.22
C SER A 594 34.38 53.08 -23.05
N LYS A 595 35.63 52.66 -23.27
CA LYS A 595 35.96 51.41 -23.97
C LYS A 595 35.51 50.18 -23.17
N TYR A 596 35.77 50.14 -21.87
CA TYR A 596 35.43 49.03 -20.99
C TYR A 596 33.92 48.77 -20.94
N ILE A 597 33.12 49.84 -20.75
CA ILE A 597 31.66 49.75 -20.78
C ILE A 597 31.20 49.26 -22.15
N LYS A 598 31.74 49.79 -23.26
CA LYS A 598 31.35 49.37 -24.61
C LYS A 598 31.67 47.90 -24.88
N ASP A 599 32.89 47.47 -24.58
CA ASP A 599 33.38 46.12 -24.85
C ASP A 599 32.63 45.07 -24.02
N LYS A 600 32.27 45.41 -22.77
CA LYS A 600 31.62 44.46 -21.84
C LYS A 600 30.10 44.47 -21.87
N SER A 601 29.47 45.61 -22.14
CA SER A 601 28.00 45.74 -22.13
C SER A 601 27.37 45.82 -23.53
N GLY A 602 28.19 45.91 -24.58
CA GLY A 602 27.75 46.10 -25.97
C GLY A 602 27.18 47.49 -26.27
N LYS A 603 27.17 48.42 -25.30
CA LYS A 603 26.63 49.78 -25.44
C LYS A 603 27.62 50.80 -24.89
N THR A 604 27.67 51.97 -25.50
CA THR A 604 28.46 53.10 -25.03
C THR A 604 27.89 53.68 -23.73
N PHE A 605 28.73 54.40 -22.97
CA PHE A 605 28.29 55.16 -21.78
C PHE A 605 27.07 56.04 -22.08
N GLY A 606 27.10 56.80 -23.18
CA GLY A 606 26.00 57.68 -23.57
C GLY A 606 24.69 56.94 -23.87
N GLU A 607 24.78 55.73 -24.45
CA GLU A 607 23.61 54.89 -24.70
C GLU A 607 23.00 54.32 -23.42
N HIS A 608 23.81 53.98 -22.42
CA HIS A 608 23.31 53.57 -21.09
C HIS A 608 22.59 54.71 -20.39
N VAL A 609 23.23 55.89 -20.33
CA VAL A 609 22.61 57.09 -19.73
C VAL A 609 21.30 57.42 -20.45
N ALA A 610 21.29 57.46 -21.79
CA ALA A 610 20.08 57.73 -22.57
C ALA A 610 18.97 56.69 -22.29
N ASN A 611 19.29 55.40 -22.24
CA ASN A 611 18.31 54.34 -21.96
C ASN A 611 17.69 54.48 -20.57
N ILE A 612 18.51 54.77 -19.54
CA ILE A 612 18.03 54.95 -18.16
C ILE A 612 17.12 56.17 -18.08
N ARG A 613 17.53 57.30 -18.67
CA ARG A 613 16.72 58.53 -18.74
C ARG A 613 15.39 58.29 -19.45
N MET A 614 15.39 57.56 -20.56
CA MET A 614 14.17 57.22 -21.32
C MET A 614 13.23 56.30 -20.54
N LYS A 615 13.75 55.30 -19.81
CA LYS A 615 12.95 54.44 -18.92
C LYS A 615 12.32 55.24 -17.77
N LYS A 616 13.08 56.15 -17.13
CA LYS A 616 12.55 57.03 -16.08
C LYS A 616 11.51 58.01 -16.63
N ALA A 617 11.75 58.60 -17.82
CA ALA A 617 10.78 59.44 -18.49
C ALA A 617 9.47 58.70 -18.80
N LYS A 618 9.55 57.46 -19.29
CA LYS A 618 8.39 56.58 -19.53
C LYS A 618 7.56 56.36 -18.26
N SER A 619 8.23 56.11 -17.13
CA SER A 619 7.57 55.96 -15.82
C SER A 619 6.88 57.25 -15.35
N LEU A 620 7.56 58.39 -15.44
CA LEU A 620 7.02 59.70 -15.07
C LEU A 620 5.85 60.14 -15.97
N LEU A 621 5.88 59.80 -17.26
CA LEU A 621 4.79 60.08 -18.20
C LEU A 621 3.54 59.24 -17.91
N LYS A 622 3.72 57.99 -17.45
CA LYS A 622 2.62 57.07 -17.09
C LYS A 622 1.96 57.50 -15.77
N ASN A 623 2.77 57.71 -14.72
CA ASN A 623 2.28 57.80 -13.34
C ASN A 623 2.22 59.23 -12.78
N GLY A 624 2.74 60.25 -13.47
CA GLY A 624 2.91 61.61 -12.91
C GLY A 624 2.29 62.75 -13.72
N ASN A 625 1.83 63.80 -13.04
CA ASN A 625 1.16 64.97 -13.63
C ASN A 625 2.10 66.09 -14.13
N MET A 626 3.42 65.88 -14.08
CA MET A 626 4.42 66.85 -14.51
C MET A 626 4.25 67.19 -16.01
N THR A 627 4.53 68.41 -16.45
CA THR A 627 4.56 68.74 -17.89
C THR A 627 5.68 67.97 -18.61
N VAL A 628 5.57 67.76 -19.92
CA VAL A 628 6.62 67.08 -20.70
C VAL A 628 7.96 67.83 -20.61
N GLU A 629 7.90 69.16 -20.56
CA GLU A 629 9.04 70.04 -20.30
C GLU A 629 9.70 69.75 -18.95
N ASN A 630 8.92 69.71 -17.86
CA ASN A 630 9.47 69.40 -16.53
C ASN A 630 10.03 67.97 -16.44
N ILE A 631 9.46 67.01 -17.17
CA ILE A 631 9.99 65.65 -17.23
C ILE A 631 11.33 65.63 -17.97
N ALA A 632 11.47 66.38 -19.06
CA ALA A 632 12.74 66.47 -19.80
C ALA A 632 13.86 66.97 -18.88
N PHE A 633 13.61 68.03 -18.10
CA PHE A 633 14.57 68.54 -17.13
C PHE A 633 14.83 67.55 -15.98
N ALA A 634 13.78 66.94 -15.40
CA ALA A 634 13.91 66.02 -14.28
C ALA A 634 14.66 64.72 -14.61
N VAL A 635 14.68 64.31 -15.89
CA VAL A 635 15.46 63.16 -16.35
C VAL A 635 16.81 63.57 -16.95
N GLY A 636 17.23 64.82 -16.81
CA GLY A 636 18.59 65.28 -17.13
C GLY A 636 18.80 65.82 -18.55
N TYR A 637 17.75 66.20 -19.28
CA TYR A 637 17.87 66.90 -20.57
C TYR A 637 17.67 68.41 -20.41
N GLN A 638 18.61 69.20 -20.91
CA GLN A 638 18.52 70.67 -20.91
C GLN A 638 17.73 71.23 -22.11
N ASN A 639 17.46 70.41 -23.13
CA ASN A 639 16.73 70.81 -24.34
C ASN A 639 15.55 69.86 -24.58
N VAL A 640 14.34 70.42 -24.55
CA VAL A 640 13.08 69.68 -24.68
C VAL A 640 12.86 69.12 -26.09
N GLU A 641 13.30 69.84 -27.13
CA GLU A 641 13.22 69.36 -28.53
C GLU A 641 14.10 68.12 -28.74
N HIS A 642 15.32 68.14 -28.16
CA HIS A 642 16.23 67.01 -28.19
C HIS A 642 15.65 65.78 -27.47
N PHE A 643 15.06 66.00 -26.29
CA PHE A 643 14.36 64.96 -25.53
C PHE A 643 13.19 64.37 -26.34
N ASN A 644 12.33 65.21 -26.92
CA ASN A 644 11.19 64.77 -27.73
C ASN A 644 11.64 63.92 -28.93
N ARG A 645 12.73 64.32 -29.61
CA ARG A 645 13.29 63.58 -30.75
C ARG A 645 13.84 62.22 -30.33
N LEU A 646 14.60 62.15 -29.23
CA LEU A 646 15.10 60.87 -28.73
C LEU A 646 13.95 59.97 -28.27
N PHE A 647 13.00 60.49 -27.52
CA PHE A 647 11.87 59.72 -27.03
C PHE A 647 11.06 59.12 -28.18
N LYS A 648 10.80 59.92 -29.23
CA LYS A 648 10.15 59.43 -30.45
C LYS A 648 10.97 58.37 -31.17
N LYS A 649 12.30 58.52 -31.22
CA LYS A 649 13.19 57.50 -31.81
C LYS A 649 13.21 56.19 -31.00
N THR A 650 13.08 56.26 -29.68
CA THR A 650 13.16 55.10 -28.79
C THR A 650 11.83 54.36 -28.65
N PHE A 651 10.69 55.04 -28.76
CA PHE A 651 9.36 54.48 -28.48
C PHE A 651 8.35 54.63 -29.63
N ASP A 652 8.80 55.09 -30.81
CA ASP A 652 7.99 55.33 -32.01
C ASP A 652 6.80 56.31 -31.84
N MET A 653 6.76 57.06 -30.74
CA MET A 653 5.72 58.05 -30.46
C MET A 653 6.27 59.21 -29.61
N THR A 654 5.65 60.38 -29.69
CA THR A 654 6.08 61.53 -28.88
C THR A 654 5.72 61.33 -27.39
N PRO A 655 6.41 61.98 -26.44
CA PRO A 655 6.07 61.90 -25.01
C PRO A 655 4.59 62.23 -24.72
N VAL A 656 4.02 63.20 -25.45
CA VAL A 656 2.60 63.59 -25.32
C VAL A 656 1.68 62.48 -25.84
N GLN A 657 1.99 61.89 -27.00
CA GLN A 657 1.25 60.74 -27.52
C GLN A 657 1.33 59.57 -26.54
N TYR A 658 2.53 59.23 -26.06
CA TYR A 658 2.73 58.18 -25.07
C TYR A 658 1.91 58.43 -23.80
N ARG A 659 1.92 59.66 -23.27
CA ARG A 659 1.12 60.04 -22.11
C ARG A 659 -0.37 59.86 -22.37
N ASN A 660 -0.89 60.33 -23.50
CA ASN A 660 -2.31 60.23 -23.81
C ASN A 660 -2.75 58.77 -23.99
N THR A 661 -1.94 57.94 -24.64
CA THR A 661 -2.19 56.49 -24.76
C THR A 661 -2.10 55.79 -23.40
N SER A 662 -1.17 56.22 -22.54
CA SER A 662 -0.99 55.67 -21.20
C SER A 662 -2.05 56.13 -20.19
N ARG A 663 -2.75 57.25 -20.47
CA ARG A 663 -3.71 57.91 -19.57
C ARG A 663 -5.15 57.96 -20.07
N GLY A 664 -5.49 57.42 -21.25
CA GLY A 664 -6.88 57.36 -21.68
C GLY A 664 -7.15 56.54 -22.93
N LYS A 665 -7.65 55.32 -22.74
CA LYS A 665 -9.09 54.98 -22.81
C LYS A 665 -9.35 53.74 -21.97
#